data_AF-A0A367U873-F1
#
_entry.id   AF-A0A367U873-F1
#
_cell.length_a   1.000
_cell.length_b   1.000
_cell.length_c   1.000
_cell.angle_alpha   90.00
_cell.angle_beta   90.00
_cell.angle_gamma   90.00
#
_symmetry.space_group_name_H-M   'P 1'
#
loop_
_entity.id
_entity.type
_entity.pdbx_description
1 polymer ?
#
loop_
_entity_poly.entity_id
_entity_poly.type
_entity_poly.pdbx_seq_one_letter_code
_entity_poly.pdbx_strand_id
1 'polypeptide(L)'
;RRGGPLAVTDINVMLGKVQPEFFPNVFGPEGNEPLDADAVKAGFADMALKIKDATGQVRTPEEVAEGFLRIAVENMANAIKQISVQRGYDVTDYILQCFGGAGGQHACQVADTLGMTRVFVHPFAGVLSAYGMGLADIRAMREQAVEAKLETSALAGLDESLDALAAEARGELHEQGITDAKISMLKKLHLRYDGTDNPLIVDFGDVALIKAQFEEQHKQRYGFVMDEKPLVVEAVAVEAIGETQGLPDAETEVAKDGVKPDPLATRKVVFDGKSQETPFYKREDLKPGATVRGPAVIVEPVGTTVLDPGWEAKVNGRDHLVLTRVVPLKRSEAIGTQADPVMLEVFNNLFMNIAEQMGVTLANTSYSVNIKERLDFSCALFDQEGLLIANAPHMPVHLGSMGESVRAVMENNAGKMKSGDVYMLNDPYNGGTHLPDITLITPVFGDDGKEILFYVASRGHHADVGGITPGSMAPNSRILEEEGVLIDNFKLVDQGKFDEAGLTALLEGAKYPARNPYQNIADLRAQIAANEKGVQELRKMVDHFGLDVVHAYMGHVQDNAEESVRRVIDVLKDGEFSYEMDNGAVVKAKVTIHKETRSATVDFTGTSDQLDNNFNAPSAVTRAAVLYVFRTLVDDDIPLNAGCLKPVNLIVPEGSMLNPRYPAAVVAGNVETSQHVTDTLYAALGVMSGAQGTMNNFTWGNDTHQYYETICGGTGAGPDYDGTSGVHSHMTNSRLTDPEVLEWRFPVLLESFGIRKGSGGAGKHKGGDGTVRRVRFLEEMTASILSNHRRVPVQAVGGGEPGKLGRNAIERTNGTVEELKGTDGATMYPGDVFIIETPGGGGYGKA
;
A
#
# COMPACT_ATOMS: atom_id res chain seq x y z
N ARG A 1 23.27 -15.75 -22.64
CA ARG A 1 24.24 -16.86 -22.46
C ARG A 1 23.87 -17.90 -21.38
N ARG A 2 23.22 -17.57 -20.26
CA ARG A 2 22.83 -18.56 -19.22
C ARG A 2 21.37 -19.07 -19.30
N GLY A 3 20.69 -18.84 -20.43
CA GLY A 3 19.30 -19.26 -20.62
C GLY A 3 18.26 -18.50 -19.77
N GLY A 4 18.62 -17.33 -19.22
CA GLY A 4 17.68 -16.49 -18.47
C GLY A 4 16.68 -15.75 -19.37
N PRO A 5 15.60 -15.19 -18.79
CA PRO A 5 14.64 -14.35 -19.51
C PRO A 5 15.28 -13.02 -19.95
N LEU A 6 14.62 -12.32 -20.89
CA LEU A 6 15.00 -10.97 -21.29
C LEU A 6 14.90 -10.01 -20.09
N ALA A 7 15.92 -9.16 -19.92
CA ALA A 7 15.99 -8.15 -18.86
C ALA A 7 16.10 -6.73 -19.44
N VAL A 8 16.04 -5.72 -18.55
CA VAL A 8 16.11 -4.30 -18.95
C VAL A 8 17.39 -3.96 -19.72
N THR A 9 18.53 -4.56 -19.37
CA THR A 9 19.77 -4.35 -20.13
C THR A 9 19.71 -4.95 -21.54
N ASP A 10 18.99 -6.06 -21.73
CA ASP A 10 18.81 -6.67 -23.06
C ASP A 10 18.00 -5.75 -23.98
N ILE A 11 17.07 -4.95 -23.44
CA ILE A 11 16.37 -3.90 -24.19
C ILE A 11 17.38 -2.93 -24.80
N ASN A 12 18.33 -2.44 -24.00
CA ASN A 12 19.34 -1.49 -24.48
C ASN A 12 20.33 -2.14 -25.47
N VAL A 13 20.57 -3.44 -25.38
CA VAL A 13 21.30 -4.19 -26.42
C VAL A 13 20.49 -4.28 -27.71
N MET A 14 19.19 -4.59 -27.63
CA MET A 14 18.29 -4.66 -28.78
C MET A 14 18.17 -3.32 -29.51
N LEU A 15 18.06 -2.21 -28.76
CA LEU A 15 17.98 -0.85 -29.30
C LEU A 15 19.34 -0.29 -29.76
N GLY A 16 20.44 -1.03 -29.55
CA GLY A 16 21.80 -0.63 -29.92
C GLY A 16 22.43 0.40 -28.99
N LYS A 17 21.78 0.78 -27.88
CA LYS A 17 22.31 1.69 -26.85
C LYS A 17 23.49 1.07 -26.11
N VAL A 18 23.51 -0.26 -25.96
CA VAL A 18 24.62 -1.05 -25.44
C VAL A 18 25.17 -1.95 -26.56
N GLN A 19 26.48 -1.85 -26.83
CA GLN A 19 27.15 -2.62 -27.88
C GLN A 19 28.11 -3.65 -27.26
N PRO A 20 28.04 -4.95 -27.61
CA PRO A 20 28.90 -5.98 -27.04
C PRO A 20 30.40 -5.68 -27.16
N GLU A 21 30.83 -5.04 -28.25
CA GLU A 21 32.23 -4.66 -28.49
C GLU A 21 32.79 -3.59 -27.54
N PHE A 22 31.91 -2.80 -26.91
CA PHE A 22 32.28 -1.78 -25.93
C PHE A 22 31.92 -2.18 -24.50
N PHE A 23 31.43 -3.41 -24.31
CA PHE A 23 31.05 -3.95 -23.01
C PHE A 23 32.11 -4.93 -22.51
N PRO A 24 32.37 -5.01 -21.19
CA PRO A 24 33.33 -5.96 -20.64
C PRO A 24 33.01 -7.42 -21.00
N ASN A 25 34.05 -8.17 -21.38
CA ASN A 25 33.98 -9.61 -21.61
C ASN A 25 33.96 -10.37 -20.28
N VAL A 26 32.78 -10.43 -19.64
CA VAL A 26 32.59 -11.05 -18.32
C VAL A 26 31.52 -12.14 -18.32
N PHE A 27 31.07 -12.57 -19.50
CA PHE A 27 30.00 -13.55 -19.66
C PHE A 27 30.56 -14.93 -20.03
N GLY A 28 29.65 -15.89 -20.17
CA GLY A 28 30.00 -17.28 -20.46
C GLY A 28 30.38 -18.09 -19.21
N PRO A 29 30.69 -19.39 -19.37
CA PRO A 29 31.06 -20.27 -18.27
C PRO A 29 32.35 -19.82 -17.57
N GLU A 30 33.33 -19.33 -18.34
CA GLU A 30 34.65 -18.92 -17.87
C GLU A 30 34.73 -17.41 -17.56
N GLY A 31 33.64 -16.65 -17.74
CA GLY A 31 33.59 -15.21 -17.44
C GLY A 31 34.50 -14.35 -18.32
N ASN A 32 34.68 -14.71 -19.59
CA ASN A 32 35.58 -14.05 -20.54
C ASN A 32 34.97 -13.83 -21.94
N GLU A 33 33.66 -14.02 -22.10
CA GLU A 33 32.93 -13.85 -23.35
C GLU A 33 32.17 -12.51 -23.40
N PRO A 34 31.90 -11.95 -24.59
CA PRO A 34 31.08 -10.76 -24.75
C PRO A 34 29.59 -11.03 -24.49
N LEU A 35 28.81 -9.96 -24.36
CA LEU A 35 27.36 -10.01 -24.44
C LEU A 35 26.91 -10.71 -25.74
N ASP A 36 25.78 -11.42 -25.65
CA ASP A 36 25.24 -12.21 -26.76
C ASP A 36 24.06 -11.47 -27.40
N ALA A 37 24.38 -10.56 -28.33
CA ALA A 37 23.37 -9.76 -29.02
C ALA A 37 22.44 -10.60 -29.91
N ASP A 38 22.91 -11.75 -30.40
CA ASP A 38 22.08 -12.62 -31.25
C ASP A 38 21.03 -13.34 -30.42
N ALA A 39 21.37 -13.79 -29.21
CA ALA A 39 20.38 -14.32 -28.27
C ALA A 39 19.33 -13.27 -27.88
N VAL A 40 19.73 -12.01 -27.67
CA VAL A 40 18.80 -10.91 -27.38
C VAL A 40 17.82 -10.68 -28.53
N LYS A 41 18.33 -10.56 -29.77
CA LYS A 41 17.48 -10.41 -30.97
C LYS A 41 16.51 -11.57 -31.14
N ALA A 42 16.98 -12.80 -30.93
CA ALA A 42 16.13 -13.98 -30.99
C ALA A 42 15.02 -13.94 -29.91
N GLY A 43 15.35 -13.54 -28.69
CA GLY A 43 14.38 -13.39 -27.60
C GLY A 43 13.31 -12.35 -27.90
N PHE A 44 13.68 -11.16 -28.39
CA PHE A 44 12.69 -10.14 -28.76
C PHE A 44 11.87 -10.51 -29.99
N ALA A 45 12.44 -11.26 -30.94
CA ALA A 45 11.69 -11.81 -32.06
C ALA A 45 10.63 -12.82 -31.60
N ASP A 46 10.98 -13.71 -30.67
CA ASP A 46 10.03 -14.65 -30.04
C ASP A 46 8.93 -13.89 -29.26
N MET A 47 9.30 -12.85 -28.52
CA MET A 47 8.33 -12.02 -27.80
C MET A 47 7.36 -11.29 -28.74
N ALA A 48 7.87 -10.72 -29.85
CA ALA A 48 7.05 -10.08 -30.85
C ALA A 48 6.03 -11.04 -31.50
N LEU A 49 6.44 -12.30 -31.73
CA LEU A 49 5.54 -13.35 -32.21
C LEU A 49 4.45 -13.67 -31.16
N LYS A 50 4.83 -13.83 -29.89
CA LYS A 50 3.88 -14.07 -28.79
C LYS A 50 2.86 -12.93 -28.66
N ILE A 51 3.30 -11.68 -28.77
CA ILE A 51 2.42 -10.50 -28.73
C ILE A 51 1.47 -10.52 -29.92
N LYS A 52 1.95 -10.83 -31.13
CA LYS A 52 1.12 -10.96 -32.31
C LYS A 52 0.07 -12.07 -32.16
N ASP A 53 0.47 -13.22 -31.63
CA ASP A 53 -0.43 -14.35 -31.43
C ASP A 53 -1.50 -14.05 -30.37
N ALA A 54 -1.15 -13.29 -29.32
CA ALA A 54 -2.06 -12.92 -28.24
C ALA A 54 -2.99 -11.74 -28.58
N THR A 55 -2.52 -10.76 -29.34
CA THR A 55 -3.22 -9.46 -29.54
C THR A 55 -3.64 -9.20 -30.99
N GLY A 56 -3.13 -9.99 -31.95
CA GLY A 56 -3.25 -9.72 -33.38
C GLY A 56 -2.38 -8.55 -33.89
N GLN A 57 -1.69 -7.81 -33.00
CA GLN A 57 -0.86 -6.68 -33.38
C GLN A 57 0.53 -7.13 -33.82
N VAL A 58 0.95 -6.72 -35.02
CA VAL A 58 2.31 -6.96 -35.50
C VAL A 58 3.20 -5.81 -35.03
N ARG A 59 4.17 -6.13 -34.18
CA ARG A 59 5.23 -5.22 -33.75
C ARG A 59 6.59 -5.79 -34.12
N THR A 60 7.54 -4.92 -34.44
CA THR A 60 8.94 -5.27 -34.63
C THR A 60 9.61 -5.57 -33.28
N PRO A 61 10.67 -6.40 -33.25
CA PRO A 61 11.43 -6.64 -32.01
C PRO A 61 11.91 -5.35 -31.33
N GLU A 62 12.29 -4.33 -32.11
CA GLU A 62 12.70 -3.02 -31.62
C GLU A 62 11.54 -2.24 -30.98
N GLU A 63 10.33 -2.26 -31.58
CA GLU A 63 9.14 -1.64 -30.99
C GLU A 63 8.72 -2.31 -29.67
N VAL A 64 8.86 -3.64 -29.58
CA VAL A 64 8.62 -4.38 -28.33
C VAL A 64 9.62 -3.97 -27.26
N ALA A 65 10.91 -3.91 -27.61
CA ALA A 65 11.97 -3.48 -26.70
C ALA A 65 11.75 -2.04 -26.21
N GLU A 66 11.37 -1.12 -27.08
CA GLU A 66 11.07 0.27 -26.71
C GLU A 66 9.82 0.38 -25.82
N GLY A 67 8.79 -0.44 -26.05
CA GLY A 67 7.62 -0.54 -25.17
C GLY A 67 8.01 -0.95 -23.75
N PHE A 68 8.82 -2.00 -23.60
CA PHE A 68 9.33 -2.40 -22.29
C PHE A 68 10.25 -1.35 -21.66
N LEU A 69 11.03 -0.62 -22.46
CA LEU A 69 11.85 0.48 -21.96
C LEU A 69 10.98 1.56 -21.32
N ARG A 70 9.88 1.92 -21.98
CA ARG A 70 8.94 2.94 -21.49
C ARG A 70 8.31 2.53 -20.17
N ILE A 71 7.86 1.28 -20.04
CA ILE A 71 7.32 0.74 -18.79
C ILE A 71 8.38 0.78 -17.68
N ALA A 72 9.62 0.35 -17.97
CA ALA A 72 10.70 0.37 -17.00
C ALA A 72 11.04 1.80 -16.52
N VAL A 73 11.09 2.77 -17.44
CA VAL A 73 11.34 4.19 -17.14
C VAL A 73 10.22 4.78 -16.29
N GLU A 74 8.95 4.52 -16.63
CA GLU A 74 7.80 4.95 -15.84
C GLU A 74 7.86 4.37 -14.41
N ASN A 75 8.15 3.08 -14.26
CA ASN A 75 8.29 2.46 -12.94
C ASN A 75 9.42 3.08 -12.12
N MET A 76 10.58 3.34 -12.73
CA MET A 76 11.70 4.02 -12.08
C MET A 76 11.33 5.46 -11.65
N ALA A 77 10.68 6.22 -12.53
CA ALA A 77 10.22 7.58 -12.23
C ALA A 77 9.18 7.58 -11.11
N ASN A 78 8.21 6.67 -11.16
CA ASN A 78 7.17 6.54 -10.13
C ASN A 78 7.75 6.21 -8.75
N ALA A 79 8.74 5.31 -8.66
CA ALA A 79 9.42 5.02 -7.40
C ALA A 79 10.13 6.26 -6.81
N ILE A 80 10.79 7.06 -7.64
CA ILE A 80 11.43 8.33 -7.22
C ILE A 80 10.37 9.33 -6.75
N LYS A 81 9.27 9.46 -7.50
CA LYS A 81 8.15 10.35 -7.16
C LYS A 81 7.51 9.94 -5.84
N GLN A 82 7.25 8.65 -5.61
CA GLN A 82 6.63 8.13 -4.39
C GLN A 82 7.44 8.52 -3.15
N ILE A 83 8.75 8.27 -3.13
CA ILE A 83 9.63 8.60 -1.99
C ILE A 83 9.70 10.11 -1.76
N SER A 84 9.76 10.89 -2.84
CA SER A 84 9.91 12.35 -2.76
C SER A 84 8.62 13.03 -2.31
N VAL A 85 7.47 12.59 -2.83
CA VAL A 85 6.14 13.08 -2.45
C VAL A 85 5.79 12.68 -1.02
N GLN A 86 6.14 11.47 -0.58
CA GLN A 86 6.04 11.05 0.84
C GLN A 86 6.77 11.99 1.81
N ARG A 87 7.76 12.72 1.31
CA ARG A 87 8.55 13.70 2.07
C ARG A 87 8.19 15.15 1.74
N GLY A 88 7.19 15.39 0.89
CA GLY A 88 6.71 16.73 0.56
C GLY A 88 7.60 17.55 -0.38
N TYR A 89 8.42 16.90 -1.22
CA TYR A 89 9.32 17.59 -2.16
C TYR A 89 8.75 17.64 -3.59
N ASP A 90 8.88 18.79 -4.25
CA ASP A 90 8.72 18.92 -5.70
C ASP A 90 10.02 18.51 -6.39
N VAL A 91 9.99 17.39 -7.10
CA VAL A 91 11.16 16.81 -7.74
C VAL A 91 11.64 17.57 -8.97
N THR A 92 10.82 18.44 -9.57
CA THR A 92 11.14 19.11 -10.84
C THR A 92 12.32 20.09 -10.74
N ASP A 93 12.54 20.67 -9.54
CA ASP A 93 13.65 21.59 -9.26
C ASP A 93 14.98 20.88 -8.93
N TYR A 94 14.95 19.56 -8.75
CA TYR A 94 16.12 18.77 -8.36
C TYR A 94 16.98 18.37 -9.56
N ILE A 95 18.19 17.90 -9.26
CA ILE A 95 19.09 17.27 -10.22
C ILE A 95 19.05 15.76 -9.97
N LEU A 96 18.78 14.98 -11.01
CA LEU A 96 18.80 13.52 -10.91
C LEU A 96 20.24 13.03 -10.72
N GLN A 97 20.59 12.52 -9.54
CA GLN A 97 21.86 11.83 -9.31
C GLN A 97 21.77 10.42 -9.88
N CYS A 98 22.56 10.15 -10.91
CA CYS A 98 22.61 8.85 -11.57
C CYS A 98 23.83 8.04 -11.09
N PHE A 99 23.61 6.78 -10.70
CA PHE A 99 24.66 5.85 -10.28
C PHE A 99 24.34 4.40 -10.70
N GLY A 100 25.34 3.51 -10.57
CA GLY A 100 25.30 2.13 -11.04
C GLY A 100 25.63 2.00 -12.53
N GLY A 101 26.03 0.79 -12.96
CA GLY A 101 26.49 0.57 -14.35
C GLY A 101 25.39 0.71 -15.41
N ALA A 102 24.12 0.58 -15.02
CA ALA A 102 22.97 0.74 -15.91
C ALA A 102 22.24 2.09 -15.74
N GLY A 103 22.50 2.85 -14.67
CA GLY A 103 21.76 4.09 -14.38
C GLY A 103 21.82 5.08 -15.53
N GLY A 104 23.02 5.28 -16.10
CA GLY A 104 23.25 6.20 -17.21
C GLY A 104 22.51 5.82 -18.50
N GLN A 105 22.04 4.57 -18.61
CA GLN A 105 21.32 4.09 -19.80
C GLN A 105 19.88 4.61 -19.85
N HIS A 106 19.32 5.02 -18.71
CA HIS A 106 17.92 5.44 -18.56
C HIS A 106 17.76 6.88 -18.03
N ALA A 107 18.84 7.50 -17.58
CA ALA A 107 18.77 8.72 -16.78
C ALA A 107 18.09 9.91 -17.48
N CYS A 108 18.33 10.12 -18.77
CA CYS A 108 17.66 11.18 -19.53
C CYS A 108 16.15 10.95 -19.61
N GLN A 109 15.72 9.72 -19.90
CA GLN A 109 14.30 9.37 -20.02
C GLN A 109 13.59 9.46 -18.67
N VAL A 110 14.21 8.97 -17.59
CA VAL A 110 13.70 9.10 -16.22
C VAL A 110 13.58 10.58 -15.81
N ALA A 111 14.58 11.40 -16.14
CA ALA A 111 14.53 12.83 -15.87
C ALA A 111 13.42 13.53 -16.66
N ASP A 112 13.25 13.21 -17.94
CA ASP A 112 12.16 13.74 -18.78
C ASP A 112 10.78 13.36 -18.20
N THR A 113 10.57 12.10 -17.77
CA THR A 113 9.32 11.65 -17.11
C THR A 113 9.06 12.38 -15.79
N LEU A 114 10.11 12.64 -15.00
CA LEU A 114 10.02 13.39 -13.74
C LEU A 114 9.90 14.91 -13.93
N GLY A 115 10.01 15.42 -15.15
CA GLY A 115 10.05 16.85 -15.43
C GLY A 115 11.35 17.54 -14.97
N MET A 116 12.39 16.77 -14.66
CA MET A 116 13.70 17.30 -14.29
C MET A 116 14.48 17.73 -15.54
N THR A 117 15.22 18.83 -15.43
CA THR A 117 15.99 19.38 -16.57
C THR A 117 17.47 19.05 -16.53
N ARG A 118 17.94 18.42 -15.44
CA ARG A 118 19.37 18.15 -15.19
C ARG A 118 19.58 16.76 -14.60
N VAL A 119 20.62 16.07 -15.10
CA VAL A 119 21.14 14.81 -14.55
C VAL A 119 22.61 15.02 -14.21
N PHE A 120 23.03 14.46 -13.08
CA PHE A 120 24.42 14.42 -12.67
C PHE A 120 24.96 13.00 -12.68
N VAL A 121 26.11 12.80 -13.33
CA VAL A 121 26.82 11.52 -13.41
C VAL A 121 28.26 11.74 -12.92
N HIS A 122 28.60 11.12 -11.79
CA HIS A 122 29.94 11.15 -11.21
C HIS A 122 30.93 10.31 -12.04
N PRO A 123 32.23 10.64 -12.12
CA PRO A 123 33.25 9.82 -12.79
C PRO A 123 33.29 8.35 -12.32
N PHE A 124 32.88 8.14 -11.07
CA PHE A 124 32.80 6.83 -10.44
C PHE A 124 31.35 6.33 -10.30
N ALA A 125 30.41 6.81 -11.11
CA ALA A 125 28.98 6.47 -11.00
C ALA A 125 28.74 4.95 -10.93
N GLY A 126 29.47 4.15 -11.72
CA GLY A 126 29.36 2.69 -11.71
C GLY A 126 29.86 2.01 -10.42
N VAL A 127 30.68 2.68 -9.62
CA VAL A 127 31.26 2.19 -8.34
C VAL A 127 31.04 3.20 -7.20
N LEU A 128 30.00 4.01 -7.30
CA LEU A 128 29.81 5.19 -6.45
C LEU A 128 29.67 4.82 -4.97
N SER A 129 29.10 3.65 -4.67
CA SER A 129 28.99 3.14 -3.30
C SER A 129 30.36 2.93 -2.65
N ALA A 130 31.34 2.38 -3.37
CA ALA A 130 32.70 2.19 -2.85
C ALA A 130 33.42 3.52 -2.64
N TYR A 131 33.23 4.47 -3.56
CA TYR A 131 33.74 5.84 -3.41
C TYR A 131 33.10 6.54 -2.19
N GLY A 132 31.78 6.42 -2.03
CA GLY A 132 31.03 6.97 -0.90
C GLY A 132 31.46 6.37 0.43
N MET A 133 31.71 5.06 0.51
CA MET A 133 32.29 4.42 1.70
C MET A 133 33.66 5.00 2.08
N GLY A 134 34.49 5.34 1.09
CA GLY A 134 35.80 5.97 1.34
C GLY A 134 35.74 7.45 1.72
N LEU A 135 34.61 8.12 1.48
CA LEU A 135 34.35 9.51 1.86
C LEU A 135 33.55 9.67 3.15
N ALA A 136 32.89 8.60 3.59
CA ALA A 136 31.97 8.66 4.72
C ALA A 136 32.72 8.90 6.03
N ASP A 137 32.25 9.89 6.78
CA ASP A 137 32.69 10.10 8.15
C ASP A 137 32.25 8.94 9.05
N ILE A 138 33.03 8.69 10.11
CA ILE A 138 32.66 7.71 11.12
C ILE A 138 31.59 8.34 12.01
N ARG A 139 30.44 7.68 12.13
CA ARG A 139 29.33 8.18 12.94
C ARG A 139 29.00 7.24 14.08
N ALA A 140 28.74 7.79 15.26
CA ALA A 140 28.18 7.07 16.39
C ALA A 140 26.85 7.72 16.77
N MET A 141 25.77 6.94 16.76
CA MET A 141 24.43 7.40 17.10
C MET A 141 24.00 6.80 18.44
N ARG A 142 23.34 7.62 19.26
CA ARG A 142 22.76 7.23 20.55
C ARG A 142 21.38 7.85 20.66
N GLU A 143 20.43 7.10 21.18
CA GLU A 143 19.05 7.52 21.32
C GLU A 143 18.50 7.01 22.64
N GLN A 144 17.64 7.81 23.27
CA GLN A 144 16.96 7.48 24.51
C GLN A 144 15.54 8.03 24.49
N ALA A 145 14.56 7.20 24.82
CA ALA A 145 13.18 7.63 25.03
C ALA A 145 13.06 8.52 26.29
N VAL A 146 12.32 9.62 26.18
CA VAL A 146 12.11 10.59 27.27
C VAL A 146 10.62 10.80 27.57
N GLU A 147 9.76 10.81 26.55
CA GLU A 147 8.31 10.99 26.68
C GLU A 147 7.91 12.19 27.56
N ALA A 148 8.30 13.39 27.13
CA ALA A 148 8.03 14.64 27.85
C ALA A 148 7.33 15.67 26.97
N LYS A 149 6.38 16.43 27.53
CA LYS A 149 5.80 17.60 26.85
C LYS A 149 6.87 18.64 26.59
N LEU A 150 6.88 19.21 25.38
CA LEU A 150 7.81 20.27 25.00
C LEU A 150 7.43 21.58 25.68
N GLU A 151 8.05 21.81 26.84
CA GLU A 151 7.91 23.03 27.63
C GLU A 151 9.29 23.57 28.02
N THR A 152 9.38 24.87 28.31
CA THR A 152 10.66 25.48 28.75
C THR A 152 11.23 24.81 30.00
N SER A 153 10.37 24.28 30.88
CA SER A 153 10.73 23.51 32.08
C SER A 153 11.42 22.17 31.76
N ALA A 154 11.10 21.54 30.63
CA ALA A 154 11.64 20.23 30.24
C ALA A 154 13.03 20.33 29.61
N LEU A 155 13.40 21.49 29.04
CA LEU A 155 14.64 21.65 28.27
C LEU A 155 15.91 21.29 29.05
N ALA A 156 15.97 21.61 30.34
CA ALA A 156 17.15 21.30 31.15
C ALA A 156 17.38 19.78 31.30
N GLY A 157 16.30 19.01 31.48
CA GLY A 157 16.37 17.55 31.55
C GLY A 157 16.68 16.90 30.20
N LEU A 158 16.18 17.49 29.11
CA LEU A 158 16.51 17.05 27.75
C LEU A 158 18.00 17.27 27.43
N ASP A 159 18.55 18.43 27.81
CA ASP A 159 19.96 18.74 27.58
C ASP A 159 20.89 17.82 28.40
N GLU A 160 20.53 17.49 29.64
CA GLU A 160 21.28 16.54 30.47
C GLU A 160 21.31 15.13 29.84
N SER A 161 20.17 14.63 29.37
CA SER A 161 20.10 13.36 28.64
C SER A 161 20.93 13.39 27.36
N LEU A 162 20.84 14.48 26.58
CA LEU A 162 21.64 14.67 25.37
C LEU A 162 23.15 14.73 25.67
N ASP A 163 23.56 15.37 26.76
CA ASP A 163 24.97 15.41 27.17
C ASP A 163 25.50 14.04 27.59
N ALA A 164 24.69 13.23 28.28
CA ALA A 164 25.04 11.85 28.62
C ALA A 164 25.24 11.00 27.36
N LEU A 165 24.29 11.03 26.41
CA LEU A 165 24.40 10.32 25.14
C LEU A 165 25.58 10.83 24.30
N ALA A 166 25.86 12.13 24.31
CA ALA A 166 27.01 12.70 23.62
C ALA A 166 28.34 12.24 24.20
N ALA A 167 28.44 12.08 25.52
CA ALA A 167 29.63 11.55 26.16
C ALA A 167 29.88 10.08 25.75
N GLU A 168 28.83 9.26 25.70
CA GLU A 168 28.91 7.88 25.22
C GLU A 168 29.33 7.79 23.74
N ALA A 169 28.67 8.55 22.86
CA ALA A 169 28.97 8.58 21.44
C ALA A 169 30.41 9.09 21.17
N ARG A 170 30.88 10.08 21.94
CA ARG A 170 32.27 10.55 21.88
C ARG A 170 33.25 9.45 22.29
N GLY A 171 32.95 8.71 23.36
CA GLY A 171 33.75 7.58 23.81
C GLY A 171 33.98 6.55 22.70
N GLU A 172 32.92 6.18 21.98
CA GLU A 172 32.99 5.25 20.85
C GLU A 172 33.90 5.78 19.72
N LEU A 173 33.78 7.06 19.35
CA LEU A 173 34.65 7.64 18.30
C LEU A 173 36.12 7.71 18.72
N HIS A 174 36.40 7.92 20.01
CA HIS A 174 37.76 7.86 20.54
C HIS A 174 38.35 6.45 20.47
N GLU A 175 37.57 5.41 20.76
CA GLU A 175 38.01 4.01 20.60
C GLU A 175 38.39 3.69 19.16
N GLN A 176 37.77 4.38 18.19
CA GLN A 176 38.08 4.29 16.76
C GLN A 176 39.23 5.23 16.33
N GLY A 177 39.88 5.93 17.26
CA GLY A 177 41.06 6.76 17.01
C GLY A 177 40.76 8.18 16.50
N ILE A 178 39.52 8.65 16.59
CA ILE A 178 39.16 10.02 16.23
C ILE A 178 39.42 10.97 17.41
N THR A 179 40.09 12.10 17.13
CA THR A 179 40.42 13.13 18.13
C THR A 179 39.29 14.13 18.30
N ASP A 180 39.13 14.73 19.49
CA ASP A 180 38.09 15.74 19.78
C ASP A 180 37.99 16.87 18.75
N ALA A 181 39.13 17.36 18.24
CA ALA A 181 39.17 18.43 17.25
C ALA A 181 38.51 18.08 15.90
N LYS A 182 38.19 16.79 15.68
CA LYS A 182 37.54 16.25 14.49
C LYS A 182 36.14 15.69 14.78
N ILE A 183 35.64 15.84 16.01
CA ILE A 183 34.32 15.33 16.38
C ILE A 183 33.35 16.52 16.41
N SER A 184 32.29 16.44 15.60
CA SER A 184 31.12 17.31 15.73
C SER A 184 29.95 16.52 16.31
N MET A 185 29.05 17.22 17.01
CA MET A 185 27.90 16.62 17.68
C MET A 185 26.63 17.28 17.18
N LEU A 186 25.68 16.46 16.73
CA LEU A 186 24.33 16.89 16.40
C LEU A 186 23.39 16.35 17.48
N LYS A 187 22.78 17.25 18.24
CA LYS A 187 21.75 16.94 19.23
C LYS A 187 20.38 17.14 18.58
N LYS A 188 19.55 16.10 18.60
CA LYS A 188 18.24 16.08 17.94
C LYS A 188 17.13 15.66 18.89
N LEU A 189 15.92 16.12 18.62
CA LEU A 189 14.69 15.72 19.30
C LEU A 189 13.77 15.00 18.32
N HIS A 190 13.18 13.91 18.76
CA HIS A 190 12.09 13.22 18.06
C HIS A 190 10.78 13.79 18.62
N LEU A 191 10.09 14.60 17.81
CA LEU A 191 8.88 15.31 18.22
C LEU A 191 7.65 14.82 17.51
N ARG A 192 6.54 14.79 18.22
CA ARG A 192 5.23 14.49 17.65
C ARG A 192 4.16 15.35 18.31
N TYR A 193 3.02 15.52 17.65
CA TYR A 193 1.85 16.09 18.32
C TYR A 193 1.32 15.08 19.35
N ASP A 194 0.78 15.59 20.44
CA ASP A 194 0.17 14.75 21.48
C ASP A 194 -0.91 13.83 20.89
N GLY A 195 -0.80 12.54 21.23
CA GLY A 195 -1.59 11.44 20.70
C GLY A 195 -1.32 11.02 19.24
N THR A 196 -0.24 11.49 18.62
CA THR A 196 0.29 10.93 17.35
C THR A 196 1.57 10.12 17.63
N ASP A 197 1.86 9.07 16.85
CA ASP A 197 3.06 8.18 17.00
C ASP A 197 4.20 8.38 15.98
N ASN A 198 4.11 9.35 15.05
CA ASN A 198 5.14 9.51 14.02
C ASN A 198 6.00 10.71 14.38
N PRO A 199 7.20 10.53 14.95
CA PRO A 199 8.06 11.65 15.25
C PRO A 199 8.65 12.27 13.98
N LEU A 200 8.80 13.58 14.01
CA LEU A 200 9.67 14.33 13.13
C LEU A 200 10.94 14.71 13.92
N ILE A 201 12.08 14.57 13.24
CA ILE A 201 13.38 14.82 13.84
C ILE A 201 13.73 16.30 13.62
N VAL A 202 13.96 17.02 14.71
CA VAL A 202 14.36 18.43 14.68
C VAL A 202 15.65 18.64 15.48
N ASP A 203 16.37 19.71 15.19
CA ASP A 203 17.58 20.05 15.93
C ASP A 203 17.21 20.59 17.32
N PHE A 204 18.02 20.24 18.33
CA PHE A 204 17.85 20.77 19.69
C PHE A 204 18.17 22.28 19.73
N GLY A 205 17.36 23.03 20.48
CA GLY A 205 17.47 24.48 20.59
C GLY A 205 16.52 25.05 21.63
N ASP A 206 16.13 26.31 21.49
CA ASP A 206 15.03 26.86 22.29
C ASP A 206 13.67 26.36 21.80
N VAL A 207 12.64 26.45 22.66
CA VAL A 207 11.29 25.93 22.35
C VAL A 207 10.71 26.53 21.06
N ALA A 208 10.98 27.80 20.78
CA ALA A 208 10.40 28.49 19.62
C ALA A 208 11.02 27.98 18.31
N LEU A 209 12.34 27.80 18.29
CA LEU A 209 13.06 27.23 17.16
C LEU A 209 12.64 25.77 16.91
N ILE A 210 12.63 24.96 17.97
CA ILE A 210 12.22 23.56 17.93
C ILE A 210 10.82 23.44 17.34
N LYS A 211 9.87 24.23 17.85
CA LYS A 211 8.48 24.24 17.38
C LYS A 211 8.38 24.68 15.92
N ALA A 212 9.07 25.74 15.52
CA ALA A 212 9.05 26.23 14.15
C ALA A 212 9.61 25.21 13.15
N GLN A 213 10.72 24.54 13.47
CA GLN A 213 11.28 23.46 12.66
C GLN A 213 10.30 22.29 12.51
N PHE A 214 9.66 21.89 13.62
CA PHE A 214 8.66 20.84 13.60
C PHE A 214 7.45 21.22 12.73
N GLU A 215 6.90 22.42 12.91
CA GLU A 215 5.75 22.90 12.14
C GLU A 215 6.05 23.05 10.66
N GLU A 216 7.25 23.51 10.30
CA GLU A 216 7.70 23.58 8.91
C GLU A 216 7.78 22.18 8.28
N GLN A 217 8.46 21.24 8.94
CA GLN A 217 8.55 19.85 8.45
C GLN A 217 7.18 19.18 8.41
N HIS A 218 6.32 19.40 9.42
CA HIS A 218 4.98 18.83 9.49
C HIS A 218 4.08 19.39 8.39
N LYS A 219 4.11 20.71 8.15
CA LYS A 219 3.37 21.34 7.06
C LYS A 219 3.87 20.90 5.69
N GLN A 220 5.19 20.74 5.52
CA GLN A 220 5.76 20.23 4.29
C GLN A 220 5.32 18.79 4.01
N ARG A 221 5.38 17.92 5.03
CA ARG A 221 5.13 16.49 4.88
C ARG A 221 3.64 16.13 4.84
N TYR A 222 2.81 16.84 5.61
CA TYR A 222 1.41 16.50 5.83
C TYR A 222 0.43 17.59 5.38
N GLY A 223 0.90 18.79 5.02
CA GLY A 223 0.08 19.86 4.44
C GLY A 223 -0.59 20.80 5.45
N PHE A 224 -0.48 20.55 6.75
CA PHE A 224 -1.12 21.34 7.81
C PHE A 224 -0.30 21.37 9.11
N VAL A 225 -0.76 22.14 10.11
CA VAL A 225 -0.26 22.15 11.50
C VAL A 225 -1.45 22.01 12.46
N MET A 226 -1.22 21.50 13.67
CA MET A 226 -2.26 21.33 14.70
C MET A 226 -2.02 22.31 15.85
N ASP A 227 -2.37 23.59 15.64
CA ASP A 227 -2.03 24.70 16.56
C ASP A 227 -2.49 24.48 18.01
N GLU A 228 -3.56 23.73 18.22
CA GLU A 228 -4.16 23.47 19.54
C GLU A 228 -3.54 22.27 20.27
N LYS A 229 -2.70 21.46 19.61
CA LYS A 229 -2.10 20.27 20.22
C LYS A 229 -0.72 20.55 20.83
N PRO A 230 -0.45 20.09 22.06
CA PRO A 230 0.90 20.09 22.62
C PRO A 230 1.87 19.23 21.77
N LEU A 231 3.15 19.57 21.81
CA LEU A 231 4.22 18.74 21.27
C LEU A 231 4.79 17.85 22.37
N VAL A 232 5.12 16.61 22.02
CA VAL A 232 5.76 15.62 22.89
C VAL A 232 7.11 15.26 22.30
N VAL A 233 8.15 15.32 23.14
CA VAL A 233 9.47 14.77 22.87
C VAL A 233 9.42 13.29 23.22
N GLU A 234 9.32 12.45 22.20
CA GLU A 234 9.34 11.00 22.32
C GLU A 234 10.72 10.52 22.74
N ALA A 235 11.75 10.96 22.02
CA ALA A 235 13.13 10.58 22.25
C ALA A 235 14.09 11.75 22.03
N VAL A 236 15.26 11.64 22.64
CA VAL A 236 16.43 12.47 22.38
C VAL A 236 17.48 11.63 21.67
N ALA A 237 18.14 12.21 20.68
CA ALA A 237 19.16 11.53 19.90
C ALA A 237 20.42 12.39 19.76
N VAL A 238 21.58 11.75 19.82
CA VAL A 238 22.87 12.36 19.49
C VAL A 238 23.51 11.60 18.34
N GLU A 239 23.95 12.36 17.35
CA GLU A 239 24.78 11.87 16.26
C GLU A 239 26.16 12.54 16.38
N ALA A 240 27.15 11.75 16.79
CA ALA A 240 28.55 12.16 16.81
C ALA A 240 29.17 11.85 15.44
N ILE A 241 29.79 12.84 14.80
CA ILE A 241 30.41 12.72 13.48
C ILE A 241 31.90 12.95 13.62
N GLY A 242 32.69 11.92 13.39
CA GLY A 242 34.14 11.95 13.33
C GLY A 242 34.63 12.21 11.91
N GLU A 243 35.13 13.43 11.66
CA GLU A 243 35.64 13.85 10.36
C GLU A 243 36.82 12.97 9.93
N THR A 244 36.65 12.33 8.78
CA THR A 244 37.71 11.60 8.10
C THR A 244 38.37 12.50 7.05
N GLN A 245 39.64 12.23 6.71
CA GLN A 245 40.24 12.94 5.57
C GLN A 245 39.58 12.41 4.29
N GLY A 246 38.73 13.25 3.69
CA GLY A 246 38.15 12.95 2.37
C GLY A 246 39.21 12.76 1.29
N LEU A 247 38.83 12.07 0.22
CA LEU A 247 39.69 11.92 -0.95
C LEU A 247 39.87 13.29 -1.64
N PRO A 248 41.05 13.59 -2.21
CA PRO A 248 41.25 14.84 -2.95
C PRO A 248 40.28 14.93 -4.14
N ASP A 249 39.39 15.92 -4.13
CA ASP A 249 38.49 16.29 -5.24
C ASP A 249 39.04 17.55 -5.92
N ALA A 250 40.11 17.38 -6.70
CA ALA A 250 40.84 18.49 -7.29
C ALA A 250 40.08 19.07 -8.49
N GLU A 251 39.79 20.37 -8.44
CA GLU A 251 39.19 21.10 -9.55
C GLU A 251 40.26 21.54 -10.55
N THR A 252 40.05 21.20 -11.82
CA THR A 252 40.93 21.54 -12.94
C THR A 252 40.36 22.70 -13.74
N GLU A 253 41.25 23.54 -14.30
CA GLU A 253 40.84 24.64 -15.16
C GLU A 253 40.14 24.12 -16.43
N VAL A 254 38.93 24.62 -16.66
CA VAL A 254 38.12 24.30 -17.82
C VAL A 254 38.58 25.14 -19.01
N ALA A 255 38.91 24.51 -20.14
CA ALA A 255 39.27 25.22 -21.36
C ALA A 255 38.11 26.14 -21.82
N LYS A 256 38.41 27.42 -22.11
CA LYS A 256 37.39 28.43 -22.51
C LYS A 256 36.75 28.14 -23.86
N ASP A 257 37.50 27.50 -24.75
CA ASP A 257 37.02 27.06 -26.06
C ASP A 257 36.67 25.57 -25.94
N GLY A 258 35.37 25.27 -25.90
CA GLY A 258 34.87 23.91 -25.69
C GLY A 258 35.55 22.89 -26.60
N VAL A 259 36.12 21.84 -26.01
CA VAL A 259 36.77 20.77 -26.76
C VAL A 259 35.68 19.91 -27.40
N LYS A 260 35.67 19.81 -28.74
CA LYS A 260 34.85 18.82 -29.45
C LYS A 260 35.61 17.49 -29.48
N PRO A 261 35.14 16.46 -28.78
CA PRO A 261 35.79 15.15 -28.81
C PRO A 261 35.53 14.46 -30.15
N ASP A 262 36.50 13.66 -30.61
CA ASP A 262 36.30 12.76 -31.74
C ASP A 262 35.51 11.52 -31.29
N PRO A 263 34.55 11.03 -32.08
CA PRO A 263 33.81 9.82 -31.75
C PRO A 263 34.70 8.58 -31.89
N LEU A 264 34.59 7.67 -30.92
CA LEU A 264 35.18 6.33 -30.95
C LEU A 264 34.62 5.51 -32.13
N ALA A 265 33.32 5.63 -32.38
CA ALA A 265 32.61 4.93 -33.43
C ALA A 265 31.27 5.60 -33.74
N THR A 266 30.66 5.25 -34.86
CA THR A 266 29.25 5.55 -35.15
C THR A 266 28.51 4.22 -35.34
N ARG A 267 27.35 4.07 -34.70
CA ARG A 267 26.48 2.89 -34.82
C ARG A 267 25.04 3.31 -34.98
N LYS A 268 24.22 2.42 -35.53
CA LYS A 268 22.77 2.59 -35.53
C LYS A 268 22.22 2.31 -34.14
N VAL A 269 21.49 3.28 -33.60
CA VAL A 269 20.80 3.19 -32.31
C VAL A 269 19.35 3.65 -32.54
N VAL A 270 18.41 3.01 -31.85
CA VAL A 270 16.99 3.35 -31.92
C VAL A 270 16.66 4.31 -30.78
N PHE A 271 16.09 5.47 -31.16
CA PHE A 271 15.49 6.45 -30.26
C PHE A 271 14.13 6.82 -30.81
N ASP A 272 13.08 6.72 -29.99
CA ASP A 272 11.68 7.05 -30.31
C ASP A 272 11.23 6.41 -31.63
N GLY A 273 11.41 5.09 -31.74
CA GLY A 273 11.06 4.27 -32.90
C GLY A 273 11.90 4.52 -34.15
N LYS A 274 12.89 5.41 -34.09
CA LYS A 274 13.72 5.81 -35.23
C LYS A 274 15.15 5.35 -35.05
N SER A 275 15.62 4.54 -36.00
CA SER A 275 17.04 4.20 -36.12
C SER A 275 17.82 5.42 -36.62
N GLN A 276 18.85 5.82 -35.87
CA GLN A 276 19.69 6.99 -36.16
C GLN A 276 21.17 6.62 -36.01
N GLU A 277 22.00 7.15 -36.91
CA GLU A 277 23.47 7.05 -36.79
C GLU A 277 23.92 7.87 -35.57
N THR A 278 24.42 7.19 -34.56
CA THR A 278 24.70 7.75 -33.24
C THR A 278 26.20 7.62 -32.93
N PRO A 279 26.90 8.72 -32.61
CA PRO A 279 28.29 8.68 -32.21
C PRO A 279 28.46 8.10 -30.80
N PHE A 280 29.47 7.26 -30.64
CA PHE A 280 29.94 6.70 -29.39
C PHE A 280 31.22 7.42 -28.98
N TYR A 281 31.33 7.82 -27.72
CA TYR A 281 32.49 8.51 -27.16
C TYR A 281 33.07 7.71 -26.02
N LYS A 282 34.40 7.63 -25.92
CA LYS A 282 35.05 7.08 -24.74
C LYS A 282 35.08 8.15 -23.64
N ARG A 283 34.60 7.82 -22.45
CA ARG A 283 34.54 8.77 -21.33
C ARG A 283 35.89 9.41 -21.02
N GLU A 284 36.98 8.64 -21.06
CA GLU A 284 38.35 9.10 -20.76
C GLU A 284 38.87 10.21 -21.70
N ASP A 285 38.30 10.31 -22.90
CA ASP A 285 38.68 11.29 -23.92
C ASP A 285 37.92 12.62 -23.74
N LEU A 286 36.84 12.62 -22.95
CA LEU A 286 36.06 13.81 -22.63
C LEU A 286 36.74 14.59 -21.50
N LYS A 287 37.59 15.55 -21.85
CA LYS A 287 38.28 16.42 -20.88
C LYS A 287 37.36 17.51 -20.30
N PRO A 288 37.67 18.09 -19.12
CA PRO A 288 36.95 19.23 -18.57
C PRO A 288 36.68 20.33 -19.62
N GLY A 289 35.39 20.69 -19.78
CA GLY A 289 34.90 21.63 -20.81
C GLY A 289 34.39 20.98 -22.09
N ALA A 290 34.64 19.69 -22.30
CA ALA A 290 34.08 18.94 -23.42
C ALA A 290 32.55 18.94 -23.35
N THR A 291 31.92 19.05 -24.53
CA THR A 291 30.47 19.07 -24.68
C THR A 291 30.04 18.06 -25.74
N VAL A 292 29.03 17.25 -25.44
CA VAL A 292 28.46 16.24 -26.34
C VAL A 292 26.95 16.43 -26.41
N ARG A 293 26.39 16.54 -27.62
CA ARG A 293 24.93 16.65 -27.83
C ARG A 293 24.34 15.31 -28.22
N GLY A 294 23.18 15.00 -27.65
CA GLY A 294 22.38 13.83 -28.01
C GLY A 294 21.74 13.97 -29.42
N PRO A 295 21.46 12.85 -30.13
CA PRO A 295 21.68 11.47 -29.69
C PRO A 295 23.18 11.10 -29.67
N ALA A 296 23.65 10.55 -28.55
CA ALA A 296 25.03 10.08 -28.39
C ALA A 296 25.12 9.03 -27.28
N VAL A 297 26.16 8.20 -27.31
CA VAL A 297 26.45 7.24 -26.24
C VAL A 297 27.85 7.48 -25.71
N ILE A 298 28.00 7.58 -24.40
CA ILE A 298 29.30 7.69 -23.72
C ILE A 298 29.57 6.37 -23.02
N VAL A 299 30.66 5.71 -23.40
CA VAL A 299 31.08 4.41 -22.85
C VAL A 299 32.24 4.59 -21.88
N GLU A 300 32.17 3.89 -20.76
CA GLU A 300 33.20 3.87 -19.72
C GLU A 300 33.36 2.44 -19.17
N PRO A 301 34.51 2.12 -18.53
CA PRO A 301 34.74 0.76 -18.03
C PRO A 301 33.68 0.25 -17.03
N VAL A 302 33.00 1.18 -16.33
CA VAL A 302 32.05 0.88 -15.26
C VAL A 302 30.59 1.21 -15.59
N GLY A 303 30.29 1.59 -16.83
CA GLY A 303 28.93 1.99 -17.22
C GLY A 303 28.78 2.49 -18.65
N THR A 304 27.54 2.78 -19.02
CA THR A 304 27.19 3.40 -20.30
C THR A 304 26.18 4.51 -20.04
N THR A 305 26.49 5.72 -20.51
CA THR A 305 25.59 6.88 -20.42
C THR A 305 24.99 7.17 -21.79
N VAL A 306 23.67 7.13 -21.88
CA VAL A 306 22.92 7.41 -23.10
C VAL A 306 22.42 8.85 -23.05
N LEU A 307 22.76 9.65 -24.07
CA LEU A 307 22.22 10.99 -24.27
C LEU A 307 21.10 10.93 -25.28
N ASP A 308 19.86 10.96 -24.81
CA ASP A 308 18.68 11.01 -25.68
C ASP A 308 18.64 12.33 -26.49
N PRO A 309 17.95 12.34 -27.66
CA PRO A 309 17.81 13.53 -28.48
C PRO A 309 17.38 14.78 -27.71
N GLY A 310 18.17 15.86 -27.85
CA GLY A 310 17.90 17.15 -27.20
C GLY A 310 18.41 17.28 -25.77
N TRP A 311 19.14 16.29 -25.26
CA TRP A 311 20.03 16.42 -24.11
C TRP A 311 21.45 16.82 -24.54
N GLU A 312 22.18 17.50 -23.67
CA GLU A 312 23.59 17.85 -23.85
C GLU A 312 24.36 17.48 -22.58
N ALA A 313 25.47 16.75 -22.71
CA ALA A 313 26.40 16.51 -21.62
C ALA A 313 27.56 17.49 -21.67
N LYS A 314 27.94 18.02 -20.51
CA LYS A 314 29.13 18.84 -20.32
C LYS A 314 30.00 18.27 -19.20
N VAL A 315 31.30 18.18 -19.45
CA VAL A 315 32.28 17.83 -18.41
C VAL A 315 32.65 19.10 -17.64
N ASN A 316 32.44 19.12 -16.32
CA ASN A 316 32.82 20.27 -15.48
C ASN A 316 34.30 20.20 -15.04
N GLY A 317 34.76 21.17 -14.22
CA GLY A 317 36.15 21.22 -13.72
C GLY A 317 36.55 20.06 -12.81
N ARG A 318 35.61 19.27 -12.32
CA ARG A 318 35.85 18.09 -11.46
C ARG A 318 35.65 16.78 -12.22
N ASP A 319 35.64 16.84 -13.54
CA ASP A 319 35.39 15.69 -14.41
C ASP A 319 34.00 15.07 -14.21
N HIS A 320 33.02 15.81 -13.69
CA HIS A 320 31.63 15.34 -13.61
C HIS A 320 30.94 15.53 -14.96
N LEU A 321 30.11 14.55 -15.34
CA LEU A 321 29.20 14.70 -16.47
C LEU A 321 27.89 15.32 -15.98
N VAL A 322 27.62 16.55 -16.42
CA VAL A 322 26.35 17.24 -16.16
C VAL A 322 25.54 17.25 -17.44
N LEU A 323 24.42 16.54 -17.44
CA LEU A 323 23.52 16.44 -18.58
C LEU A 323 22.40 17.47 -18.38
N THR A 324 22.12 18.25 -19.42
CA THR A 324 21.09 19.30 -19.39
C THR A 324 20.15 19.13 -20.57
N ARG A 325 18.85 19.29 -20.31
CA ARG A 325 17.83 19.34 -21.35
C ARG A 325 17.91 20.67 -22.10
N VAL A 326 18.50 20.68 -23.30
CA VAL A 326 18.76 21.91 -24.08
C VAL A 326 17.69 22.22 -25.12
N VAL A 327 16.92 21.21 -25.54
CA VAL A 327 15.70 21.41 -26.31
C VAL A 327 14.54 21.27 -25.33
N PRO A 328 13.61 22.22 -25.19
CA PRO A 328 12.44 22.01 -24.35
C PRO A 328 11.72 20.74 -24.78
N LEU A 329 11.38 19.87 -23.81
CA LEU A 329 10.59 18.69 -24.10
C LEU A 329 9.28 19.17 -24.73
N LYS A 330 9.09 18.85 -26.01
CA LYS A 330 7.75 18.93 -26.59
C LYS A 330 6.97 17.86 -25.86
N ARG A 331 6.05 18.26 -24.99
CA ARG A 331 4.95 17.36 -24.58
C ARG A 331 4.25 16.99 -25.88
N SER A 332 4.62 15.86 -26.50
CA SER A 332 4.23 15.55 -27.86
C SER A 332 3.08 14.55 -27.89
N GLU A 333 2.09 14.96 -28.69
CA GLU A 333 0.96 14.24 -29.28
C GLU A 333 -0.10 13.73 -28.29
N ALA A 334 -1.32 14.25 -28.50
CA ALA A 334 -2.52 13.79 -27.83
C ALA A 334 -2.58 12.27 -27.93
N ILE A 335 -2.39 11.61 -26.79
CA ILE A 335 -2.57 10.18 -26.67
C ILE A 335 -4.00 9.89 -27.15
N GLY A 336 -4.14 8.92 -28.05
CA GLY A 336 -5.45 8.54 -28.55
C GLY A 336 -6.26 7.85 -27.46
N THR A 337 -7.58 7.87 -27.59
CA THR A 337 -8.51 7.15 -26.71
C THR A 337 -8.56 5.64 -26.98
N GLN A 338 -7.77 5.14 -27.94
CA GLN A 338 -7.70 3.71 -28.27
C GLN A 338 -6.79 2.97 -27.29
N ALA A 339 -7.15 1.71 -26.99
CA ALA A 339 -6.38 0.86 -26.09
C ALA A 339 -4.99 0.56 -26.68
N ASP A 340 -3.95 1.17 -26.11
CA ASP A 340 -2.56 0.76 -26.32
C ASP A 340 -2.08 -0.06 -25.10
N PRO A 341 -1.57 -1.29 -25.29
CA PRO A 341 -1.14 -2.15 -24.18
C PRO A 341 -0.07 -1.54 -23.26
N VAL A 342 0.83 -0.71 -23.80
CA VAL A 342 1.87 -0.04 -23.01
C VAL A 342 1.22 1.05 -22.16
N MET A 343 0.35 1.86 -22.77
CA MET A 343 -0.36 2.90 -22.04
C MET A 343 -1.36 2.34 -21.02
N LEU A 344 -1.96 1.19 -21.30
CA LEU A 344 -2.83 0.49 -20.37
C LEU A 344 -2.09 0.17 -19.06
N GLU A 345 -0.87 -0.35 -19.19
CA GLU A 345 -0.01 -0.63 -18.04
C GLU A 345 0.41 0.65 -17.31
N VAL A 346 0.74 1.72 -18.05
CA VAL A 346 1.06 3.02 -17.45
C VAL A 346 -0.12 3.57 -16.64
N PHE A 347 -1.32 3.63 -17.23
CA PHE A 347 -2.52 4.14 -16.56
C PHE A 347 -2.92 3.27 -15.36
N ASN A 348 -2.81 1.96 -15.47
CA ASN A 348 -3.01 1.03 -14.36
C ASN A 348 -2.14 1.40 -13.16
N ASN A 349 -0.82 1.52 -13.38
CA ASN A 349 0.13 1.92 -12.33
C ASN A 349 -0.16 3.32 -11.77
N LEU A 350 -0.52 4.28 -12.63
CA LEU A 350 -0.81 5.64 -12.19
C LEU A 350 -2.07 5.70 -11.30
N PHE A 351 -3.17 5.02 -11.67
CA PHE A 351 -4.38 5.00 -10.85
C PHE A 351 -4.14 4.34 -9.50
N MET A 352 -3.43 3.21 -9.47
CA MET A 352 -3.04 2.54 -8.23
C MET A 352 -2.17 3.43 -7.35
N ASN A 353 -1.20 4.11 -7.94
CA ASN A 353 -0.29 5.01 -7.21
C ASN A 353 -1.04 6.17 -6.55
N ILE A 354 -2.05 6.75 -7.21
CA ILE A 354 -2.88 7.78 -6.60
C ILE A 354 -3.60 7.23 -5.35
N ALA A 355 -4.22 6.05 -5.46
CA ALA A 355 -4.89 5.42 -4.33
C ALA A 355 -3.91 5.12 -3.16
N GLU A 356 -2.69 4.68 -3.46
CA GLU A 356 -1.64 4.47 -2.46
C GLU A 356 -1.17 5.78 -1.80
N GLN A 357 -1.02 6.87 -2.57
CA GLN A 357 -0.68 8.18 -2.01
C GLN A 357 -1.76 8.69 -1.05
N MET A 358 -3.03 8.45 -1.36
CA MET A 358 -4.13 8.72 -0.43
C MET A 358 -3.98 7.90 0.86
N GLY A 359 -3.71 6.59 0.73
CA GLY A 359 -3.55 5.69 1.87
C GLY A 359 -2.38 6.05 2.77
N VAL A 360 -1.25 6.44 2.19
CA VAL A 360 -0.09 6.96 2.93
C VAL A 360 -0.44 8.25 3.67
N THR A 361 -1.21 9.14 3.06
CA THR A 361 -1.67 10.37 3.72
C THR A 361 -2.57 10.04 4.90
N LEU A 362 -3.51 9.10 4.73
CA LEU A 362 -4.41 8.65 5.77
C LEU A 362 -3.65 8.05 6.96
N ALA A 363 -2.79 7.06 6.72
CA ALA A 363 -2.01 6.40 7.77
C ALA A 363 -1.17 7.40 8.58
N ASN A 364 -0.54 8.37 7.92
CA ASN A 364 0.34 9.31 8.59
C ASN A 364 -0.38 10.39 9.41
N THR A 365 -1.62 10.72 9.05
CA THR A 365 -2.38 11.83 9.66
C THR A 365 -3.47 11.36 10.62
N SER A 366 -3.76 10.06 10.66
CA SER A 366 -4.73 9.45 11.56
C SER A 366 -4.23 9.40 13.02
N TYR A 367 -5.19 9.34 13.94
CA TYR A 367 -4.95 9.36 15.37
C TYR A 367 -5.14 7.98 16.01
N SER A 368 -6.10 7.18 15.53
CA SER A 368 -6.35 5.85 16.08
C SER A 368 -5.30 4.83 15.65
N VAL A 369 -5.00 3.92 16.57
CA VAL A 369 -4.12 2.76 16.33
C VAL A 369 -4.66 1.89 15.18
N ASN A 370 -5.98 1.80 15.05
CA ASN A 370 -6.67 1.04 14.01
C ASN A 370 -6.32 1.50 12.59
N ILE A 371 -6.42 2.80 12.32
CA ILE A 371 -6.11 3.31 10.97
C ILE A 371 -4.59 3.43 10.80
N LYS A 372 -3.89 3.95 11.82
CA LYS A 372 -2.47 4.29 11.71
C LYS A 372 -1.52 3.08 11.73
N GLU A 373 -1.63 2.23 12.74
CA GLU A 373 -0.71 1.10 12.95
C GLU A 373 -1.20 -0.15 12.24
N ARG A 374 -2.49 -0.45 12.40
CA ARG A 374 -3.10 -1.65 11.85
C ARG A 374 -3.42 -1.54 10.35
N LEU A 375 -3.41 -0.32 9.81
CA LEU A 375 -3.76 -0.03 8.41
C LEU A 375 -5.16 -0.55 8.03
N ASP A 376 -6.11 -0.44 8.96
CA ASP A 376 -7.50 -0.88 8.77
C ASP A 376 -8.31 0.24 8.07
N PHE A 377 -7.97 0.48 6.81
CA PHE A 377 -8.62 1.45 5.95
C PHE A 377 -8.54 1.02 4.48
N SER A 378 -9.14 1.77 3.56
CA SER A 378 -8.92 1.67 2.11
C SER A 378 -9.09 3.04 1.46
N CYS A 379 -8.38 3.26 0.35
CA CYS A 379 -8.51 4.46 -0.48
C CYS A 379 -8.72 4.03 -1.93
N ALA A 380 -9.70 4.63 -2.60
CA ALA A 380 -10.14 4.18 -3.91
C ALA A 380 -10.55 5.33 -4.83
N LEU A 381 -10.40 5.07 -6.14
CA LEU A 381 -10.79 5.95 -7.23
C LEU A 381 -11.97 5.35 -7.99
N PHE A 382 -12.89 6.21 -8.40
CA PHE A 382 -14.08 5.82 -9.14
C PHE A 382 -14.27 6.72 -10.35
N ASP A 383 -14.80 6.14 -11.44
CA ASP A 383 -15.19 6.89 -12.63
C ASP A 383 -16.43 7.76 -12.37
N GLN A 384 -16.90 8.46 -13.41
CA GLN A 384 -18.05 9.35 -13.31
C GLN A 384 -19.37 8.61 -13.01
N GLU A 385 -19.45 7.30 -13.27
CA GLU A 385 -20.57 6.42 -12.93
C GLU A 385 -20.47 5.80 -11.52
N GLY A 386 -19.38 6.07 -10.80
CA GLY A 386 -19.14 5.53 -9.46
C GLY A 386 -18.64 4.08 -9.46
N LEU A 387 -18.12 3.59 -10.58
CA LEU A 387 -17.50 2.26 -10.66
C LEU A 387 -16.03 2.33 -10.22
N LEU A 388 -15.61 1.33 -9.47
CA LEU A 388 -14.25 1.23 -8.95
C LEU A 388 -13.23 1.10 -10.09
N ILE A 389 -12.22 1.97 -10.09
CA ILE A 389 -11.09 1.97 -11.04
C ILE A 389 -9.83 1.39 -10.41
N ALA A 390 -9.48 1.88 -9.22
CA ALA A 390 -8.30 1.46 -8.48
C ALA A 390 -8.56 1.55 -6.98
N ASN A 391 -7.94 0.64 -6.22
CA ASN A 391 -7.98 0.62 -4.76
C ASN A 391 -6.62 0.20 -4.25
N ALA A 392 -6.03 0.98 -3.34
CA ALA A 392 -4.80 0.56 -2.67
C ALA A 392 -5.06 -0.74 -1.87
N PRO A 393 -4.16 -1.73 -1.89
CA PRO A 393 -4.37 -3.06 -1.33
C PRO A 393 -4.26 -3.06 0.20
N HIS A 394 -5.16 -2.32 0.85
CA HIS A 394 -5.38 -2.35 2.28
C HIS A 394 -6.43 -3.43 2.54
N MET A 395 -7.70 -3.17 2.92
CA MET A 395 -8.62 -4.25 3.30
C MET A 395 -9.44 -4.89 2.16
N PRO A 396 -9.40 -6.24 2.01
CA PRO A 396 -10.20 -6.95 1.01
C PRO A 396 -11.72 -6.80 1.13
N VAL A 397 -12.27 -6.60 2.31
CA VAL A 397 -13.73 -6.46 2.48
C VAL A 397 -14.27 -5.11 2.02
N HIS A 398 -13.42 -4.09 1.97
CA HIS A 398 -13.76 -2.79 1.36
C HIS A 398 -13.89 -2.90 -0.16
N LEU A 399 -13.30 -3.95 -0.75
CA LEU A 399 -13.33 -4.21 -2.18
C LEU A 399 -14.75 -4.51 -2.63
N GLY A 400 -15.25 -3.79 -3.63
CA GLY A 400 -16.61 -4.00 -4.16
C GLY A 400 -17.75 -3.44 -3.29
N SER A 401 -17.54 -3.17 -2.00
CA SER A 401 -18.54 -2.53 -1.14
C SER A 401 -18.50 -1.00 -1.21
N MET A 402 -17.31 -0.38 -1.31
CA MET A 402 -17.20 1.09 -1.45
C MET A 402 -17.89 1.66 -2.69
N GLY A 403 -18.00 0.89 -3.78
CA GLY A 403 -18.73 1.30 -4.97
C GLY A 403 -20.24 1.47 -4.72
N GLU A 404 -20.82 0.68 -3.81
CA GLU A 404 -22.21 0.87 -3.38
C GLU A 404 -22.36 2.17 -2.56
N SER A 405 -21.41 2.47 -1.67
CA SER A 405 -21.39 3.72 -0.89
C SER A 405 -21.35 4.95 -1.79
N VAL A 406 -20.48 4.94 -2.81
CA VAL A 406 -20.37 6.04 -3.78
C VAL A 406 -21.69 6.21 -4.53
N ARG A 407 -22.30 5.12 -5.03
CA ARG A 407 -23.58 5.17 -5.74
C ARG A 407 -24.72 5.69 -4.85
N ALA A 408 -24.82 5.25 -3.60
CA ALA A 408 -25.83 5.74 -2.66
C ALA A 408 -25.71 7.26 -2.43
N VAL A 409 -24.48 7.77 -2.26
CA VAL A 409 -24.24 9.22 -2.14
C VAL A 409 -24.56 9.98 -3.43
N MET A 410 -24.22 9.41 -4.59
CA MET A 410 -24.57 9.98 -5.89
C MET A 410 -26.08 10.12 -6.05
N GLU A 411 -26.84 9.07 -5.75
CA GLU A 411 -28.30 9.05 -5.86
C GLU A 411 -28.96 10.03 -4.88
N ASN A 412 -28.54 10.03 -3.61
CA ASN A 412 -29.11 10.87 -2.57
C ASN A 412 -28.83 12.37 -2.78
N ASN A 413 -27.75 12.72 -3.47
CA ASN A 413 -27.30 14.10 -3.67
C ASN A 413 -27.30 14.53 -5.15
N ALA A 414 -27.96 13.79 -6.03
CA ALA A 414 -28.04 14.08 -7.46
C ALA A 414 -28.49 15.53 -7.72
N GLY A 415 -27.68 16.27 -8.49
CA GLY A 415 -27.91 17.68 -8.83
C GLY A 415 -27.69 18.69 -7.70
N LYS A 416 -27.21 18.27 -6.52
CA LYS A 416 -26.97 19.14 -5.36
C LYS A 416 -25.49 19.27 -4.97
N MET A 417 -24.65 18.33 -5.39
CA MET A 417 -23.22 18.32 -5.09
C MET A 417 -22.50 19.53 -5.68
N LYS A 418 -21.47 20.01 -4.97
CA LYS A 418 -20.62 21.12 -5.41
C LYS A 418 -19.14 20.80 -5.20
N SER A 419 -18.29 21.55 -5.91
CA SER A 419 -16.84 21.47 -5.73
C SER A 419 -16.45 21.79 -4.29
N GLY A 420 -15.62 20.93 -3.69
CA GLY A 420 -15.18 21.04 -2.30
C GLY A 420 -16.15 20.45 -1.27
N ASP A 421 -17.24 19.81 -1.70
CA ASP A 421 -18.10 19.04 -0.79
C ASP A 421 -17.45 17.70 -0.41
N VAL A 422 -17.73 17.21 0.80
CA VAL A 422 -17.38 15.84 1.25
C VAL A 422 -18.58 15.24 1.96
N TYR A 423 -18.92 14.01 1.60
CA TYR A 423 -20.04 13.25 2.17
C TYR A 423 -19.53 12.09 3.01
N MET A 424 -20.26 11.76 4.08
CA MET A 424 -19.92 10.73 5.06
C MET A 424 -21.08 9.75 5.23
N LEU A 425 -20.77 8.46 5.24
CA LEU A 425 -21.73 7.38 5.56
C LEU A 425 -21.05 6.16 6.17
N ASN A 426 -21.82 5.37 6.92
CA ASN A 426 -21.47 4.01 7.35
C ASN A 426 -22.65 3.02 7.27
N ASP A 427 -23.83 3.47 6.80
CA ASP A 427 -25.02 2.62 6.73
C ASP A 427 -24.77 1.36 5.88
N PRO A 428 -24.81 0.16 6.46
CA PRO A 428 -24.55 -1.08 5.75
C PRO A 428 -25.59 -1.42 4.69
N TYR A 429 -26.79 -0.84 4.80
CA TYR A 429 -27.85 -0.98 3.80
C TYR A 429 -27.68 -0.03 2.61
N ASN A 430 -26.80 0.97 2.72
CA ASN A 430 -26.41 1.91 1.66
C ASN A 430 -24.92 1.79 1.29
N GLY A 431 -24.40 0.56 1.32
CA GLY A 431 -23.06 0.21 0.84
C GLY A 431 -21.95 0.23 1.89
N GLY A 432 -22.26 0.59 3.14
CA GLY A 432 -21.39 0.31 4.28
C GLY A 432 -21.16 -1.19 4.47
N THR A 433 -20.12 -1.53 5.21
CA THR A 433 -19.78 -2.91 5.59
C THR A 433 -20.35 -3.24 6.97
N HIS A 434 -20.10 -2.37 7.93
CA HIS A 434 -20.66 -2.30 9.28
C HIS A 434 -20.45 -0.88 9.83
N LEU A 435 -21.02 -0.52 10.98
CA LEU A 435 -20.99 0.86 11.47
C LEU A 435 -19.57 1.41 11.78
N PRO A 436 -18.61 0.63 12.28
CA PRO A 436 -17.25 1.14 12.51
C PRO A 436 -16.51 1.60 11.24
N ASP A 437 -16.87 1.07 10.07
CA ASP A 437 -16.24 1.44 8.82
C ASP A 437 -16.92 2.68 8.22
N ILE A 438 -16.36 3.87 8.48
CA ILE A 438 -16.91 5.12 7.96
C ILE A 438 -16.26 5.47 6.62
N THR A 439 -17.10 5.72 5.61
CA THR A 439 -16.67 6.09 4.25
C THR A 439 -16.85 7.58 4.02
N LEU A 440 -15.80 8.26 3.57
CA LEU A 440 -15.85 9.62 3.04
C LEU A 440 -15.75 9.62 1.52
N ILE A 441 -16.68 10.30 0.87
CA ILE A 441 -16.78 10.40 -0.59
C ILE A 441 -16.64 11.87 -1.00
N THR A 442 -15.72 12.14 -1.91
CA THR A 442 -15.44 13.48 -2.43
C THR A 442 -15.62 13.51 -3.95
N PRO A 443 -16.60 14.26 -4.50
CA PRO A 443 -16.74 14.46 -5.92
C PRO A 443 -15.61 15.34 -6.48
N VAL A 444 -15.00 14.90 -7.58
CA VAL A 444 -13.94 15.63 -8.27
C VAL A 444 -14.56 16.43 -9.41
N PHE A 445 -14.66 17.74 -9.25
CA PHE A 445 -15.19 18.63 -10.28
C PHE A 445 -14.12 19.11 -11.25
N GLY A 446 -14.52 19.30 -12.51
CA GLY A 446 -13.74 20.01 -13.51
C GLY A 446 -13.61 21.50 -13.21
N ASP A 447 -12.76 22.19 -13.97
CA ASP A 447 -12.42 23.60 -13.72
C ASP A 447 -13.62 24.56 -13.75
N ASP A 448 -14.67 24.21 -14.51
CA ASP A 448 -15.89 24.99 -14.59
C ASP A 448 -16.82 24.83 -13.38
N GLY A 449 -16.51 23.87 -12.49
CA GLY A 449 -17.26 23.54 -11.29
C GLY A 449 -18.65 22.95 -11.55
N LYS A 450 -18.96 22.50 -12.77
CA LYS A 450 -20.29 22.01 -13.15
C LYS A 450 -20.33 20.51 -13.33
N GLU A 451 -19.30 19.94 -13.95
CA GLU A 451 -19.24 18.52 -14.24
C GLU A 451 -18.40 17.78 -13.22
N ILE A 452 -18.94 16.67 -12.70
CA ILE A 452 -18.19 15.73 -11.88
C ILE A 452 -17.45 14.81 -12.83
N LEU A 453 -16.12 14.81 -12.72
CA LEU A 453 -15.22 14.03 -13.57
C LEU A 453 -14.99 12.63 -13.00
N PHE A 454 -14.87 12.54 -11.67
CA PHE A 454 -14.52 11.33 -10.91
C PHE A 454 -15.08 11.42 -9.49
N TYR A 455 -14.97 10.32 -8.74
CA TYR A 455 -15.07 10.34 -7.29
C TYR A 455 -13.82 9.73 -6.66
N VAL A 456 -13.44 10.26 -5.50
CA VAL A 456 -12.45 9.61 -4.63
C VAL A 456 -13.13 9.27 -3.31
N ALA A 457 -12.74 8.15 -2.72
CA ALA A 457 -13.24 7.78 -1.42
C ALA A 457 -12.18 7.13 -0.54
N SER A 458 -12.33 7.32 0.76
CA SER A 458 -11.57 6.63 1.79
C SER A 458 -12.55 6.01 2.78
N ARG A 459 -12.24 4.80 3.24
CA ARG A 459 -12.98 4.12 4.31
C ARG A 459 -12.00 3.77 5.41
N GLY A 460 -12.30 4.15 6.65
CA GLY A 460 -11.46 3.85 7.81
C GLY A 460 -12.27 3.13 8.88
N HIS A 461 -11.66 2.14 9.52
CA HIS A 461 -12.24 1.47 10.67
C HIS A 461 -11.98 2.28 11.94
N HIS A 462 -13.03 2.89 12.48
CA HIS A 462 -12.95 3.62 13.75
C HIS A 462 -13.01 2.65 14.93
N ALA A 463 -12.15 2.86 15.93
CA ALA A 463 -12.05 1.97 17.09
C ALA A 463 -13.37 1.84 17.86
N ASP A 464 -14.17 2.90 17.93
CA ASP A 464 -15.50 2.92 18.54
C ASP A 464 -16.33 4.01 17.88
N VAL A 465 -17.55 3.68 17.46
CA VAL A 465 -18.58 4.61 16.98
C VAL A 465 -19.85 4.48 17.83
N GLY A 466 -19.71 4.01 19.06
CA GLY A 466 -20.79 3.77 20.01
C GLY A 466 -21.24 2.31 20.10
N GLY A 467 -22.50 2.10 20.42
CA GLY A 467 -23.10 0.77 20.57
C GLY A 467 -23.09 0.26 22.01
N ILE A 468 -23.68 -0.90 22.23
CA ILE A 468 -23.92 -1.45 23.58
C ILE A 468 -22.65 -1.91 24.31
N THR A 469 -21.56 -2.14 23.57
CA THR A 469 -20.24 -2.48 24.13
C THR A 469 -19.15 -1.58 23.54
N PRO A 470 -18.05 -1.32 24.26
CA PRO A 470 -16.86 -0.68 23.71
C PRO A 470 -16.35 -1.43 22.47
N GLY A 471 -15.86 -0.68 21.49
CA GLY A 471 -15.32 -1.23 20.25
C GLY A 471 -16.35 -1.36 19.13
N SER A 472 -17.64 -1.11 19.39
CA SER A 472 -18.74 -1.25 18.41
C SER A 472 -18.91 -2.65 17.78
N MET A 473 -18.24 -3.67 18.34
CA MET A 473 -18.29 -5.06 17.89
C MET A 473 -19.02 -5.94 18.91
N ALA A 474 -20.25 -5.56 19.28
CA ALA A 474 -21.01 -6.26 20.32
C ALA A 474 -21.27 -7.73 19.93
N PRO A 475 -20.96 -8.71 20.80
CA PRO A 475 -21.07 -10.13 20.46
C PRO A 475 -22.53 -10.60 20.31
N ASN A 476 -23.48 -9.85 20.86
CA ASN A 476 -24.88 -10.25 21.00
C ASN A 476 -25.88 -9.21 20.49
N SER A 477 -25.46 -8.28 19.61
CA SER A 477 -26.39 -7.36 18.95
C SER A 477 -27.41 -8.13 18.10
N ARG A 478 -28.65 -7.63 18.10
CA ARG A 478 -29.80 -8.19 17.37
C ARG A 478 -30.34 -7.21 16.36
N ILE A 479 -30.22 -5.91 16.63
CA ILE A 479 -30.59 -4.83 15.71
C ILE A 479 -29.40 -3.89 15.48
N LEU A 480 -29.34 -3.27 14.29
CA LEU A 480 -28.24 -2.40 13.88
C LEU A 480 -27.99 -1.23 14.85
N GLU A 481 -29.05 -0.67 15.45
CA GLU A 481 -28.92 0.44 16.40
C GLU A 481 -28.07 0.07 17.62
N GLU A 482 -28.01 -1.21 18.02
CA GLU A 482 -27.17 -1.67 19.14
C GLU A 482 -25.66 -1.66 18.81
N GLU A 483 -25.29 -1.51 17.54
CA GLU A 483 -23.90 -1.57 17.06
C GLU A 483 -23.23 -0.19 17.05
N GLY A 484 -23.98 0.92 17.14
CA GLY A 484 -23.42 2.27 17.19
C GLY A 484 -24.19 3.34 16.43
N VAL A 485 -23.50 4.44 16.14
CA VAL A 485 -24.04 5.58 15.41
C VAL A 485 -24.23 5.21 13.95
N LEU A 486 -25.49 5.25 13.48
CA LEU A 486 -25.86 5.06 12.08
C LEU A 486 -25.79 6.39 11.30
N ILE A 487 -25.02 6.41 10.22
CA ILE A 487 -24.77 7.55 9.34
C ILE A 487 -25.17 7.16 7.92
N ASP A 488 -26.33 7.65 7.49
CA ASP A 488 -26.87 7.34 6.16
C ASP A 488 -26.24 8.21 5.05
N ASN A 489 -26.38 9.53 5.14
CA ASN A 489 -25.79 10.49 4.20
C ASN A 489 -25.61 11.85 4.88
N PHE A 490 -24.42 12.11 5.41
CA PHE A 490 -24.08 13.36 6.09
C PHE A 490 -23.14 14.21 5.23
N LYS A 491 -23.49 15.47 4.97
CA LYS A 491 -22.59 16.40 4.27
C LYS A 491 -21.58 16.98 5.27
N LEU A 492 -20.41 16.34 5.36
CA LEU A 492 -19.36 16.65 6.32
C LEU A 492 -18.61 17.94 6.01
N VAL A 493 -18.41 18.22 4.72
CA VAL A 493 -17.78 19.46 4.24
C VAL A 493 -18.70 20.10 3.21
N ASP A 494 -18.98 21.40 3.37
CA ASP A 494 -19.71 22.23 2.41
C ASP A 494 -18.75 23.22 1.77
N GLN A 495 -18.37 22.98 0.52
CA GLN A 495 -17.47 23.84 -0.26
C GLN A 495 -16.21 24.26 0.54
N GLY A 496 -15.53 23.28 1.13
CA GLY A 496 -14.32 23.48 1.94
C GLY A 496 -14.55 23.87 3.40
N LYS A 497 -15.80 23.98 3.88
CA LYS A 497 -16.12 24.27 5.30
C LYS A 497 -16.52 22.99 6.04
N PHE A 498 -15.71 22.59 7.02
CA PHE A 498 -15.94 21.41 7.87
C PHE A 498 -17.05 21.66 8.91
N ASP A 499 -18.07 20.79 8.96
CA ASP A 499 -19.18 20.88 9.92
C ASP A 499 -18.90 20.07 11.20
N GLU A 500 -17.97 20.55 12.00
CA GLU A 500 -17.59 19.92 13.27
C GLU A 500 -18.73 19.88 14.29
N ALA A 501 -19.51 20.96 14.37
CA ALA A 501 -20.61 21.07 15.32
C ALA A 501 -21.74 20.08 14.98
N GLY A 502 -22.11 19.97 13.70
CA GLY A 502 -23.07 18.99 13.23
C GLY A 502 -22.59 17.55 13.42
N LEU A 503 -21.32 17.28 13.13
CA LEU A 503 -20.72 15.96 13.36
C LEU A 503 -20.71 15.57 14.85
N THR A 504 -20.32 16.50 15.73
CA THR A 504 -20.32 16.25 17.19
C THR A 504 -21.73 15.93 17.67
N ALA A 505 -22.71 16.73 17.27
CA ALA A 505 -24.12 16.48 17.61
C ALA A 505 -24.64 15.14 17.09
N LEU A 506 -24.17 14.68 15.92
CA LEU A 506 -24.51 13.38 15.36
C LEU A 506 -23.94 12.22 16.20
N LEU A 507 -22.65 12.30 16.55
CA LEU A 507 -21.94 11.26 17.32
C LEU A 507 -22.42 11.15 18.76
N GLU A 508 -22.75 12.29 19.39
CA GLU A 508 -23.23 12.35 20.78
C GLU A 508 -24.75 12.17 20.91
N GLY A 509 -25.50 12.46 19.84
CA GLY A 509 -26.97 12.45 19.85
C GLY A 509 -27.62 11.10 19.60
N ALA A 510 -26.86 10.08 19.22
CA ALA A 510 -27.38 8.73 18.99
C ALA A 510 -27.79 8.05 20.32
N LYS A 511 -28.68 7.05 20.23
CA LYS A 511 -29.12 6.27 21.40
C LYS A 511 -27.96 5.58 22.12
N TYR A 512 -26.98 5.10 21.36
CA TYR A 512 -25.73 4.55 21.87
C TYR A 512 -24.58 5.38 21.25
N PRO A 513 -24.23 6.52 21.86
CA PRO A 513 -23.31 7.48 21.27
C PRO A 513 -21.88 6.96 21.23
N ALA A 514 -21.05 7.57 20.38
CA ALA A 514 -19.62 7.29 20.35
C ALA A 514 -18.96 7.64 21.68
N ARG A 515 -18.10 6.75 22.19
CA ARG A 515 -17.42 6.96 23.48
C ARG A 515 -16.31 8.00 23.41
N ASN A 516 -15.69 8.14 22.24
CA ASN A 516 -14.62 9.11 21.99
C ASN A 516 -14.83 9.89 20.68
N PRO A 517 -15.83 10.78 20.61
CA PRO A 517 -16.12 11.58 19.41
C PRO A 517 -14.92 12.40 18.93
N TYR A 518 -14.05 12.82 19.85
CA TYR A 518 -12.83 13.56 19.52
C TYR A 518 -11.88 12.73 18.64
N GLN A 519 -11.64 11.46 18.98
CA GLN A 519 -10.84 10.55 18.16
C GLN A 519 -11.52 10.31 16.80
N ASN A 520 -12.84 10.10 16.77
CA ASN A 520 -13.58 9.94 15.52
C ASN A 520 -13.39 11.16 14.59
N ILE A 521 -13.56 12.38 15.12
CA ILE A 521 -13.39 13.63 14.37
C ILE A 521 -11.95 13.77 13.84
N ALA A 522 -10.94 13.40 14.64
CA ALA A 522 -9.54 13.45 14.23
C ALA A 522 -9.25 12.52 13.04
N ASP A 523 -9.74 11.28 13.10
CA ASP A 523 -9.58 10.32 12.00
C ASP A 523 -10.38 10.73 10.75
N LEU A 524 -11.56 11.32 10.91
CA LEU A 524 -12.35 11.85 9.80
C LEU A 524 -11.64 13.01 9.09
N ARG A 525 -10.93 13.87 9.83
CA ARG A 525 -10.07 14.91 9.23
C ARG A 525 -8.92 14.30 8.42
N ALA A 526 -8.33 13.20 8.90
CA ALA A 526 -7.31 12.46 8.17
C ALA A 526 -7.86 11.86 6.86
N GLN A 527 -9.08 11.32 6.88
CA GLN A 527 -9.78 10.84 5.67
C GLN A 527 -10.07 11.98 4.67
N ILE A 528 -10.45 13.17 5.13
CA ILE A 528 -10.61 14.35 4.27
C ILE A 528 -9.27 14.70 3.59
N ALA A 529 -8.18 14.72 4.34
CA ALA A 529 -6.84 15.01 3.79
C ALA A 529 -6.41 13.96 2.75
N ALA A 530 -6.70 12.68 3.01
CA ALA A 530 -6.45 11.59 2.06
C ALA A 530 -7.26 11.77 0.77
N ASN A 531 -8.55 12.09 0.86
CA ASN A 531 -9.38 12.35 -0.31
C ASN A 531 -8.89 13.56 -1.11
N GLU A 532 -8.54 14.66 -0.46
CA GLU A 532 -7.99 15.85 -1.11
C GLU A 532 -6.69 15.54 -1.86
N LYS A 533 -5.82 14.68 -1.30
CA LYS A 533 -4.63 14.20 -2.00
C LYS A 533 -4.98 13.47 -3.30
N GLY A 534 -6.03 12.64 -3.28
CA GLY A 534 -6.56 11.96 -4.48
C GLY A 534 -7.08 12.95 -5.53
N VAL A 535 -7.84 13.97 -5.11
CA VAL A 535 -8.33 15.06 -5.97
C VAL A 535 -7.16 15.74 -6.71
N GLN A 536 -6.10 16.09 -5.98
CA GLN A 536 -4.95 16.79 -6.53
C GLN A 536 -4.19 15.96 -7.57
N GLU A 537 -3.92 14.68 -7.30
CA GLU A 537 -3.19 13.84 -8.25
C GLU A 537 -4.03 13.48 -9.49
N LEU A 538 -5.36 13.30 -9.35
CA LEU A 538 -6.26 13.14 -10.49
C LEU A 538 -6.25 14.38 -11.40
N ARG A 539 -6.29 15.59 -10.80
CA ARG A 539 -6.17 16.84 -11.58
C ARG A 539 -4.85 16.92 -12.34
N LYS A 540 -3.73 16.62 -11.68
CA LYS A 540 -2.40 16.57 -12.35
C LYS A 540 -2.39 15.58 -13.52
N MET A 541 -3.05 14.43 -13.37
CA MET A 541 -3.17 13.44 -14.43
C MET A 541 -4.00 13.98 -15.61
N VAL A 542 -5.14 14.62 -15.33
CA VAL A 542 -5.98 15.27 -16.36
C VAL A 542 -5.21 16.38 -17.07
N ASP A 543 -4.47 17.21 -16.34
CA ASP A 543 -3.64 18.28 -16.91
C ASP A 543 -2.53 17.74 -17.82
N HIS A 544 -2.04 16.53 -17.53
CA HIS A 544 -0.96 15.90 -18.28
C HIS A 544 -1.46 15.15 -19.53
N PHE A 545 -2.50 14.33 -19.39
CA PHE A 545 -2.95 13.41 -20.44
C PHE A 545 -4.22 13.88 -21.17
N GLY A 546 -4.96 14.82 -20.61
CA GLY A 546 -6.28 15.24 -21.09
C GLY A 546 -7.40 14.32 -20.57
N LEU A 547 -8.57 14.92 -20.30
CA LEU A 547 -9.71 14.24 -19.70
C LEU A 547 -10.20 13.04 -20.54
N ASP A 548 -10.37 13.22 -21.85
CA ASP A 548 -10.86 12.17 -22.76
C ASP A 548 -9.98 10.91 -22.72
N VAL A 549 -8.66 11.10 -22.59
CA VAL A 549 -7.69 10.01 -22.50
C VAL A 549 -7.82 9.31 -21.15
N VAL A 550 -7.85 10.06 -20.06
CA VAL A 550 -8.00 9.50 -18.71
C VAL A 550 -9.27 8.65 -18.62
N HIS A 551 -10.41 9.17 -19.09
CA HIS A 551 -11.68 8.42 -19.12
C HIS A 551 -11.60 7.18 -19.99
N ALA A 552 -11.01 7.26 -21.18
CA ALA A 552 -10.85 6.08 -22.04
C ALA A 552 -10.01 4.98 -21.36
N TYR A 553 -8.90 5.34 -20.72
CA TYR A 553 -8.04 4.36 -20.05
C TYR A 553 -8.61 3.83 -18.74
N MET A 554 -9.47 4.58 -18.04
CA MET A 554 -10.30 4.02 -16.96
C MET A 554 -11.16 2.86 -17.46
N GLY A 555 -11.81 3.04 -18.62
CA GLY A 555 -12.57 1.99 -19.30
C GLY A 555 -11.70 0.79 -19.70
N HIS A 556 -10.57 1.05 -20.37
CA HIS A 556 -9.66 -0.02 -20.82
C HIS A 556 -9.10 -0.84 -19.65
N VAL A 557 -8.81 -0.22 -18.51
CA VAL A 557 -8.35 -0.91 -17.28
C VAL A 557 -9.43 -1.83 -16.72
N GLN A 558 -10.70 -1.40 -16.72
CA GLN A 558 -11.82 -2.27 -16.33
C GLN A 558 -12.01 -3.42 -17.33
N ASP A 559 -11.92 -3.16 -18.63
CA ASP A 559 -12.12 -4.19 -19.66
C ASP A 559 -11.00 -5.24 -19.65
N ASN A 560 -9.76 -4.84 -19.35
CA ASN A 560 -8.66 -5.77 -19.15
C ASN A 560 -8.87 -6.67 -17.92
N ALA A 561 -9.38 -6.11 -16.83
CA ALA A 561 -9.70 -6.88 -15.63
C ALA A 561 -10.86 -7.87 -15.87
N GLU A 562 -11.88 -7.46 -16.63
CA GLU A 562 -12.94 -8.34 -17.10
C GLU A 562 -12.37 -9.52 -17.90
N GLU A 563 -11.58 -9.25 -18.95
CA GLU A 563 -11.03 -10.30 -19.81
C GLU A 563 -10.11 -11.26 -19.03
N SER A 564 -9.39 -10.75 -18.03
CA SER A 564 -8.53 -11.58 -17.18
C SER A 564 -9.33 -12.55 -16.32
N VAL A 565 -10.47 -12.13 -15.76
CA VAL A 565 -11.38 -13.04 -15.05
C VAL A 565 -12.03 -14.04 -16.01
N ARG A 566 -12.40 -13.60 -17.24
CA ARG A 566 -12.95 -14.51 -18.27
C ARG A 566 -12.00 -15.65 -18.62
N ARG A 567 -10.68 -15.39 -18.73
CA ARG A 567 -9.65 -16.44 -18.97
C ARG A 567 -9.63 -17.49 -17.87
N VAL A 568 -9.78 -17.08 -16.62
CA VAL A 568 -9.83 -18.02 -15.50
C VAL A 568 -11.12 -18.84 -15.54
N ILE A 569 -12.26 -18.21 -15.81
CA ILE A 569 -13.56 -18.89 -15.90
C ILE A 569 -13.53 -20.04 -16.92
N ASP A 570 -12.78 -19.91 -18.02
CA ASP A 570 -12.66 -20.95 -19.06
C ASP A 570 -12.14 -22.30 -18.55
N VAL A 571 -11.29 -22.28 -17.53
CA VAL A 571 -10.65 -23.47 -16.95
C VAL A 571 -11.33 -23.98 -15.68
N LEU A 572 -12.28 -23.20 -15.12
CA LEU A 572 -13.08 -23.60 -13.97
C LEU A 572 -14.12 -24.67 -14.35
N LYS A 573 -14.65 -25.32 -13.30
CA LYS A 573 -15.72 -26.31 -13.40
C LYS A 573 -16.85 -25.92 -12.47
N ASP A 574 -18.04 -26.42 -12.79
CA ASP A 574 -19.19 -26.32 -11.92
C ASP A 574 -18.89 -26.95 -10.57
N GLY A 575 -19.45 -26.36 -9.52
CA GLY A 575 -19.27 -26.84 -8.17
C GLY A 575 -20.31 -26.27 -7.21
N GLU A 576 -20.55 -26.98 -6.13
CA GLU A 576 -21.45 -26.55 -5.07
C GLU A 576 -20.91 -26.97 -3.71
N PHE A 577 -21.13 -26.14 -2.70
CA PHE A 577 -20.73 -26.44 -1.33
C PHE A 577 -21.74 -25.88 -0.33
N SER A 578 -21.86 -26.55 0.81
CA SER A 578 -22.67 -26.11 1.95
C SER A 578 -21.81 -26.14 3.20
N TYR A 579 -21.65 -24.99 3.85
CA TYR A 579 -20.77 -24.81 5.00
C TYR A 579 -21.59 -24.39 6.22
N GLU A 580 -21.58 -25.22 7.26
CA GLU A 580 -22.16 -24.91 8.57
C GLU A 580 -21.24 -24.01 9.40
N MET A 581 -21.80 -22.95 10.00
CA MET A 581 -21.13 -22.05 10.93
C MET A 581 -21.30 -22.50 12.39
N ASP A 582 -20.53 -21.97 13.33
CA ASP A 582 -20.63 -22.36 14.75
C ASP A 582 -22.02 -22.12 15.36
N ASN A 583 -22.75 -21.11 14.88
CA ASN A 583 -24.12 -20.79 15.32
C ASN A 583 -25.21 -21.67 14.68
N GLY A 584 -24.84 -22.59 13.77
CA GLY A 584 -25.75 -23.51 13.09
C GLY A 584 -26.35 -22.97 11.78
N ALA A 585 -26.03 -21.72 11.40
CA ALA A 585 -26.37 -21.21 10.08
C ALA A 585 -25.56 -21.94 9.00
N VAL A 586 -26.08 -21.98 7.77
CA VAL A 586 -25.45 -22.67 6.65
C VAL A 586 -25.33 -21.71 5.47
N VAL A 587 -24.09 -21.47 5.03
CA VAL A 587 -23.79 -20.77 3.79
C VAL A 587 -23.74 -21.79 2.66
N LYS A 588 -24.49 -21.55 1.57
CA LYS A 588 -24.49 -22.41 0.39
C LYS A 588 -24.09 -21.60 -0.82
N ALA A 589 -23.14 -22.10 -1.61
CA ALA A 589 -22.78 -21.50 -2.87
C ALA A 589 -22.79 -22.56 -3.96
N LYS A 590 -23.43 -22.24 -5.08
CA LYS A 590 -23.35 -22.99 -6.33
C LYS A 590 -22.74 -22.10 -7.41
N VAL A 591 -21.63 -22.55 -7.99
CA VAL A 591 -20.96 -21.88 -9.11
C VAL A 591 -21.24 -22.66 -10.38
N THR A 592 -21.85 -22.01 -11.37
CA THR A 592 -22.17 -22.59 -12.69
C THR A 592 -21.39 -21.84 -13.76
N ILE A 593 -20.63 -22.56 -14.58
CA ILE A 593 -19.73 -22.00 -15.59
C ILE A 593 -20.39 -22.05 -16.98
N HIS A 594 -20.55 -20.88 -17.60
CA HIS A 594 -21.11 -20.72 -18.94
C HIS A 594 -19.98 -20.52 -19.96
N LYS A 595 -19.46 -21.63 -20.51
CA LYS A 595 -18.29 -21.61 -21.41
C LYS A 595 -18.49 -20.78 -22.68
N GLU A 596 -19.69 -20.79 -23.25
CA GLU A 596 -19.99 -20.06 -24.50
C GLU A 596 -19.83 -18.53 -24.35
N THR A 597 -20.12 -18.02 -23.15
CA THR A 597 -20.06 -16.59 -22.85
C THR A 597 -18.90 -16.25 -21.90
N ARG A 598 -18.08 -17.24 -21.54
CA ARG A 598 -16.95 -17.12 -20.60
C ARG A 598 -17.37 -16.39 -19.32
N SER A 599 -18.52 -16.77 -18.77
CA SER A 599 -19.14 -16.14 -17.60
C SER A 599 -19.51 -17.17 -16.54
N ALA A 600 -19.75 -16.74 -15.30
CA ALA A 600 -20.12 -17.61 -14.20
C ALA A 600 -21.38 -17.09 -13.48
N THR A 601 -22.28 -18.00 -13.08
CA THR A 601 -23.34 -17.70 -12.12
C THR A 601 -22.91 -18.18 -10.74
N VAL A 602 -22.89 -17.28 -9.76
CA VAL A 602 -22.70 -17.60 -8.34
C VAL A 602 -24.06 -17.46 -7.65
N ASP A 603 -24.61 -18.59 -7.21
CA ASP A 603 -25.95 -18.68 -6.64
C ASP A 603 -25.90 -19.09 -5.16
N PHE A 604 -26.38 -18.20 -4.30
CA PHE A 604 -26.46 -18.40 -2.86
C PHE A 604 -27.83 -18.93 -2.38
N THR A 605 -28.71 -19.32 -3.31
CA THR A 605 -30.02 -19.89 -2.99
C THR A 605 -29.91 -21.09 -2.06
N GLY A 606 -30.70 -21.07 -0.98
CA GLY A 606 -30.71 -22.12 0.04
C GLY A 606 -29.72 -21.89 1.20
N THR A 607 -28.96 -20.81 1.18
CA THR A 607 -28.31 -20.23 2.37
C THR A 607 -29.38 -19.89 3.41
N SER A 608 -29.03 -19.98 4.70
CA SER A 608 -29.94 -19.66 5.81
C SER A 608 -30.63 -18.31 5.67
N ASP A 609 -31.88 -18.26 6.11
CA ASP A 609 -32.65 -17.02 6.24
C ASP A 609 -31.94 -16.04 7.18
N GLN A 610 -32.32 -14.76 7.12
CA GLN A 610 -31.87 -13.73 8.04
C GLN A 610 -31.95 -14.21 9.50
N LEU A 611 -30.86 -14.02 10.22
CA LEU A 611 -30.70 -14.45 11.61
C LEU A 611 -31.19 -13.37 12.58
N ASP A 612 -31.55 -13.78 13.79
CA ASP A 612 -31.97 -12.91 14.89
C ASP A 612 -30.78 -12.39 15.74
N ASN A 613 -29.59 -12.42 15.15
CA ASN A 613 -28.30 -12.01 15.73
C ASN A 613 -27.49 -11.21 14.70
N ASN A 614 -26.22 -10.95 14.96
CA ASN A 614 -25.36 -10.07 14.17
C ASN A 614 -24.55 -10.74 13.05
N PHE A 615 -24.76 -12.03 12.78
CA PHE A 615 -24.06 -12.76 11.71
C PHE A 615 -24.65 -12.51 10.31
N ASN A 616 -25.51 -11.52 10.15
CA ASN A 616 -26.04 -11.14 8.84
C ASN A 616 -25.01 -10.28 8.09
N ALA A 617 -24.60 -10.71 6.89
CA ALA A 617 -23.73 -9.95 6.00
C ALA A 617 -24.57 -9.13 5.00
N PRO A 618 -24.40 -7.80 4.92
CA PRO A 618 -25.00 -7.00 3.86
C PRO A 618 -24.61 -7.52 2.47
N SER A 619 -25.47 -7.31 1.48
CA SER A 619 -25.21 -7.78 0.10
C SER A 619 -23.91 -7.24 -0.48
N ALA A 620 -23.50 -6.03 -0.08
CA ALA A 620 -22.22 -5.42 -0.43
C ALA A 620 -21.02 -6.26 0.05
N VAL A 621 -21.09 -6.84 1.25
CA VAL A 621 -20.05 -7.75 1.81
C VAL A 621 -20.02 -9.06 1.02
N THR A 622 -21.18 -9.63 0.69
CA THR A 622 -21.26 -10.85 -0.13
C THR A 622 -20.64 -10.63 -1.51
N ARG A 623 -20.93 -9.48 -2.14
CA ARG A 623 -20.33 -9.07 -3.42
C ARG A 623 -18.82 -8.89 -3.31
N ALA A 624 -18.32 -8.32 -2.21
CA ALA A 624 -16.90 -8.19 -1.91
C ALA A 624 -16.18 -9.55 -1.86
N ALA A 625 -16.75 -10.52 -1.14
CA ALA A 625 -16.19 -11.87 -1.04
C ALA A 625 -16.12 -12.57 -2.41
N VAL A 626 -17.16 -12.43 -3.24
CA VAL A 626 -17.17 -12.98 -4.61
C VAL A 626 -16.08 -12.32 -5.47
N LEU A 627 -15.98 -10.98 -5.44
CA LEU A 627 -14.93 -10.24 -6.16
C LEU A 627 -13.54 -10.69 -5.72
N TYR A 628 -13.30 -10.78 -4.42
CA TYR A 628 -12.04 -11.26 -3.86
C TYR A 628 -11.68 -12.66 -4.39
N VAL A 629 -12.59 -13.64 -4.29
CA VAL A 629 -12.34 -15.00 -4.76
C VAL A 629 -11.98 -15.01 -6.24
N PHE A 630 -12.79 -14.41 -7.11
CA PHE A 630 -12.50 -14.42 -8.55
C PHE A 630 -11.21 -13.69 -8.90
N ARG A 631 -10.84 -12.61 -8.18
CA ARG A 631 -9.55 -11.94 -8.38
C ARG A 631 -8.38 -12.83 -7.98
N THR A 632 -8.47 -13.55 -6.85
CA THR A 632 -7.36 -14.42 -6.39
C THR A 632 -7.12 -15.64 -7.27
N LEU A 633 -8.09 -16.02 -8.10
CA LEU A 633 -7.92 -17.09 -9.08
C LEU A 633 -7.17 -16.63 -10.34
N VAL A 634 -7.01 -15.32 -10.53
CA VAL A 634 -6.22 -14.73 -11.61
C VAL A 634 -4.76 -14.68 -11.19
N ASP A 635 -3.93 -15.55 -11.77
CA ASP A 635 -2.47 -15.56 -11.63
C ASP A 635 -1.81 -14.50 -12.52
N ASP A 636 -2.21 -13.24 -12.31
CA ASP A 636 -1.72 -12.07 -13.04
C ASP A 636 -1.82 -10.82 -12.14
N ASP A 637 -0.97 -9.82 -12.39
CA ASP A 637 -0.91 -8.58 -11.61
C ASP A 637 -1.91 -7.54 -12.16
N ILE A 638 -3.19 -7.88 -12.11
CA ILE A 638 -4.27 -6.97 -12.49
C ILE A 638 -4.78 -6.15 -11.28
N PRO A 639 -5.14 -4.87 -11.46
CA PRO A 639 -5.76 -4.10 -10.41
C PRO A 639 -7.12 -4.72 -10.06
N LEU A 640 -7.49 -4.66 -8.79
CA LEU A 640 -8.85 -5.03 -8.42
C LEU A 640 -9.78 -3.85 -8.67
N ASN A 641 -10.70 -4.02 -9.63
CA ASN A 641 -11.63 -2.99 -10.06
C ASN A 641 -13.01 -3.58 -10.41
N ALA A 642 -13.96 -2.74 -10.81
CA ALA A 642 -15.33 -3.17 -11.12
C ALA A 642 -15.42 -4.16 -12.31
N GLY A 643 -14.42 -4.17 -13.21
CA GLY A 643 -14.32 -5.07 -14.35
C GLY A 643 -14.31 -6.54 -13.97
N CYS A 644 -13.68 -6.90 -12.84
CA CYS A 644 -13.59 -8.28 -12.37
C CYS A 644 -14.96 -8.94 -12.11
N LEU A 645 -16.02 -8.16 -11.83
CA LEU A 645 -17.37 -8.67 -11.61
C LEU A 645 -18.26 -8.66 -12.87
N LYS A 646 -17.87 -7.96 -13.95
CA LYS A 646 -18.65 -7.93 -15.20
C LYS A 646 -18.99 -9.33 -15.75
N PRO A 647 -18.10 -10.36 -15.70
CA PRO A 647 -18.43 -11.70 -16.19
C PRO A 647 -19.11 -12.60 -15.13
N VAL A 648 -19.48 -12.06 -13.96
CA VAL A 648 -20.04 -12.85 -12.85
C VAL A 648 -21.47 -12.39 -12.57
N ASN A 649 -22.43 -13.28 -12.79
CA ASN A 649 -23.82 -13.07 -12.39
C ASN A 649 -24.03 -13.57 -10.96
N LEU A 650 -24.40 -12.66 -10.05
CA LEU A 650 -24.53 -12.95 -8.62
C LEU A 650 -26.00 -13.02 -8.21
N ILE A 651 -26.41 -14.12 -7.59
CA ILE A 651 -27.76 -14.34 -7.04
C ILE A 651 -27.65 -14.44 -5.52
N VAL A 652 -28.13 -13.42 -4.82
CA VAL A 652 -28.22 -13.40 -3.35
C VAL A 652 -29.68 -13.14 -2.93
N PRO A 653 -30.40 -14.16 -2.44
CA PRO A 653 -31.80 -14.00 -2.07
C PRO A 653 -32.00 -12.93 -0.99
N GLU A 654 -32.88 -11.96 -1.26
CA GLU A 654 -33.27 -10.95 -0.28
C GLU A 654 -33.96 -11.59 0.94
N GLY A 655 -33.60 -11.17 2.14
CA GLY A 655 -34.07 -11.76 3.40
C GLY A 655 -33.29 -13.01 3.83
N SER A 656 -32.24 -13.41 3.11
CA SER A 656 -31.23 -14.35 3.62
C SER A 656 -30.23 -13.65 4.53
N MET A 657 -29.42 -14.41 5.27
CA MET A 657 -28.34 -13.84 6.08
C MET A 657 -27.24 -13.15 5.26
N LEU A 658 -27.23 -13.29 3.92
CA LEU A 658 -26.26 -12.64 3.01
C LEU A 658 -26.83 -11.44 2.26
N ASN A 659 -28.11 -11.14 2.45
CA ASN A 659 -28.81 -9.96 1.96
C ASN A 659 -29.98 -9.65 2.92
N PRO A 660 -29.67 -9.28 4.17
CA PRO A 660 -30.66 -9.05 5.21
C PRO A 660 -31.46 -7.77 4.92
N ARG A 661 -32.59 -7.63 5.61
CA ARG A 661 -33.41 -6.42 5.65
C ARG A 661 -33.15 -5.64 6.94
N TYR A 662 -33.18 -4.31 6.84
CA TYR A 662 -33.19 -3.45 8.02
C TYR A 662 -34.34 -3.84 8.97
N PRO A 663 -34.14 -3.90 10.30
CA PRO A 663 -33.01 -3.38 11.07
C PRO A 663 -32.02 -4.46 11.58
N ALA A 664 -31.79 -5.55 10.85
CA ALA A 664 -30.91 -6.62 11.33
C ALA A 664 -29.50 -6.12 11.73
N ALA A 665 -28.96 -6.65 12.82
CA ALA A 665 -27.55 -6.46 13.19
C ALA A 665 -26.62 -7.13 12.18
N VAL A 666 -25.45 -6.52 11.91
CA VAL A 666 -24.56 -6.95 10.81
C VAL A 666 -23.07 -7.00 11.16
N VAL A 667 -22.66 -6.62 12.37
CA VAL A 667 -21.24 -6.45 12.68
C VAL A 667 -20.42 -7.72 12.47
N ALA A 668 -20.95 -8.89 12.86
CA ALA A 668 -20.28 -10.17 12.61
C ALA A 668 -20.40 -10.63 11.14
N GLY A 669 -21.35 -10.08 10.39
CA GLY A 669 -21.48 -10.29 8.95
C GLY A 669 -20.22 -9.89 8.18
N ASN A 670 -19.67 -8.72 8.51
CA ASN A 670 -18.46 -8.19 7.88
C ASN A 670 -17.21 -9.01 8.17
N VAL A 671 -17.05 -9.48 9.41
CA VAL A 671 -15.78 -10.04 9.89
C VAL A 671 -15.75 -11.56 10.06
N GLU A 672 -16.91 -12.21 10.17
CA GLU A 672 -17.03 -13.66 10.36
C GLU A 672 -17.76 -14.35 9.21
N THR A 673 -18.95 -13.86 8.85
CA THR A 673 -19.76 -14.46 7.77
C THR A 673 -19.06 -14.30 6.42
N SER A 674 -18.40 -13.16 6.17
CA SER A 674 -17.62 -12.93 4.95
C SER A 674 -16.49 -13.96 4.76
N GLN A 675 -15.83 -14.40 5.83
CA GLN A 675 -14.81 -15.46 5.78
C GLN A 675 -15.44 -16.80 5.37
N HIS A 676 -16.62 -17.13 5.91
CA HIS A 676 -17.34 -18.34 5.56
C HIS A 676 -17.85 -18.33 4.11
N VAL A 677 -18.30 -17.17 3.60
CA VAL A 677 -18.66 -17.02 2.19
C VAL A 677 -17.45 -17.31 1.30
N THR A 678 -16.30 -16.74 1.62
CA THR A 678 -15.05 -16.96 0.88
C THR A 678 -14.62 -18.43 0.90
N ASP A 679 -14.56 -19.05 2.07
CA ASP A 679 -14.20 -20.47 2.19
C ASP A 679 -15.21 -21.38 1.49
N THR A 680 -16.51 -21.06 1.53
CA THR A 680 -17.56 -21.81 0.81
C THR A 680 -17.35 -21.75 -0.70
N LEU A 681 -16.98 -20.59 -1.24
CA LEU A 681 -16.70 -20.42 -2.66
C LEU A 681 -15.44 -21.19 -3.08
N TYR A 682 -14.35 -21.12 -2.32
CA TYR A 682 -13.15 -21.91 -2.62
C TYR A 682 -13.40 -23.42 -2.52
N ALA A 683 -14.20 -23.85 -1.54
CA ALA A 683 -14.61 -25.25 -1.40
C ALA A 683 -15.50 -25.70 -2.57
N ALA A 684 -16.44 -24.86 -3.02
CA ALA A 684 -17.27 -25.14 -4.20
C ALA A 684 -16.43 -25.28 -5.47
N LEU A 685 -15.41 -24.43 -5.64
CA LEU A 685 -14.48 -24.49 -6.77
C LEU A 685 -13.43 -25.62 -6.64
N GLY A 686 -13.21 -26.14 -5.43
CA GLY A 686 -12.27 -27.22 -5.14
C GLY A 686 -10.79 -26.84 -5.32
N VAL A 687 -10.44 -25.56 -5.12
CA VAL A 687 -9.09 -25.03 -5.43
C VAL A 687 -8.13 -25.00 -4.24
N MET A 688 -8.64 -24.86 -3.01
CA MET A 688 -7.84 -24.87 -1.78
C MET A 688 -8.64 -25.37 -0.59
N SER A 689 -7.96 -25.83 0.46
CA SER A 689 -8.58 -26.11 1.76
C SER A 689 -8.94 -24.82 2.49
N GLY A 690 -9.85 -24.88 3.46
CA GLY A 690 -10.26 -23.72 4.24
C GLY A 690 -9.09 -23.15 5.06
N ALA A 691 -9.01 -21.82 5.12
CA ALA A 691 -8.15 -21.13 6.07
C ALA A 691 -8.77 -21.15 7.46
N GLN A 692 -8.28 -20.30 8.38
CA GLN A 692 -8.82 -20.17 9.73
C GLN A 692 -10.32 -19.79 9.77
N GLY A 693 -10.89 -19.27 8.68
CA GLY A 693 -12.34 -19.00 8.51
C GLY A 693 -12.96 -18.00 9.50
N THR A 694 -12.12 -17.25 10.22
CA THR A 694 -12.51 -16.23 11.20
C THR A 694 -11.45 -15.12 11.25
N MET A 695 -11.84 -13.91 11.63
CA MET A 695 -10.88 -12.83 11.91
C MET A 695 -10.48 -12.77 13.40
N ASN A 696 -11.12 -13.57 14.27
CA ASN A 696 -10.89 -13.58 15.72
C ASN A 696 -10.96 -12.16 16.33
N ASN A 697 -12.08 -11.47 16.10
CA ASN A 697 -12.26 -10.07 16.44
C ASN A 697 -12.30 -9.88 17.95
N PHE A 698 -11.20 -9.38 18.50
CA PHE A 698 -11.05 -9.10 19.90
C PHE A 698 -11.24 -7.60 20.14
N THR A 699 -12.28 -7.26 20.90
CA THR A 699 -12.54 -5.88 21.33
C THR A 699 -12.50 -5.80 22.84
N TRP A 700 -12.05 -4.66 23.34
CA TRP A 700 -12.18 -4.36 24.75
C TRP A 700 -12.13 -2.86 25.00
N GLY A 701 -12.62 -2.46 26.16
CA GLY A 701 -12.58 -1.08 26.57
C GLY A 701 -13.44 -0.74 27.78
N ASN A 702 -13.48 0.55 28.06
CA ASN A 702 -14.31 1.21 29.06
C ASN A 702 -14.66 2.63 28.55
N ASP A 703 -15.07 3.54 29.44
CA ASP A 703 -15.42 4.92 29.06
C ASP A 703 -14.21 5.73 28.54
N THR A 704 -12.98 5.33 28.88
CA THR A 704 -11.74 6.06 28.54
C THR A 704 -10.97 5.42 27.40
N HIS A 705 -10.93 4.09 27.36
CA HIS A 705 -10.15 3.32 26.38
C HIS A 705 -11.06 2.44 25.53
N GLN A 706 -10.84 2.42 24.21
CA GLN A 706 -11.52 1.54 23.28
C GLN A 706 -10.49 0.95 22.32
N TYR A 707 -10.50 -0.36 22.14
CA TYR A 707 -9.59 -1.06 21.27
C TYR A 707 -10.28 -2.18 20.51
N TYR A 708 -9.88 -2.34 19.25
CA TYR A 708 -10.33 -3.38 18.36
C TYR A 708 -9.12 -3.98 17.63
N GLU A 709 -9.05 -5.31 17.57
CA GLU A 709 -8.04 -6.07 16.84
C GLU A 709 -8.61 -7.34 16.19
N THR A 710 -8.14 -7.65 14.99
CA THR A 710 -8.29 -8.98 14.37
C THR A 710 -7.02 -9.80 14.59
N ILE A 711 -7.13 -11.09 14.84
CA ILE A 711 -5.99 -11.96 15.16
C ILE A 711 -5.82 -13.04 14.08
N CYS A 712 -4.60 -13.18 13.59
CA CYS A 712 -4.24 -14.12 12.54
C CYS A 712 -4.25 -15.59 12.98
N GLY A 713 -4.29 -16.49 11.99
CA GLY A 713 -4.32 -17.94 12.18
C GLY A 713 -3.66 -18.69 11.03
N GLY A 714 -4.04 -19.95 10.84
CA GLY A 714 -3.49 -20.79 9.79
C GLY A 714 -4.24 -20.68 8.46
N THR A 715 -3.54 -20.59 7.34
CA THR A 715 -4.17 -20.69 6.01
C THR A 715 -4.34 -22.13 5.57
N GLY A 716 -5.28 -22.38 4.65
CA GLY A 716 -5.47 -23.69 4.05
C GLY A 716 -4.33 -24.07 3.11
N ALA A 717 -4.08 -25.38 2.99
CA ALA A 717 -3.16 -25.95 2.02
C ALA A 717 -3.81 -26.08 0.64
N GLY A 718 -2.97 -26.00 -0.41
CA GLY A 718 -3.35 -26.16 -1.81
C GLY A 718 -2.79 -27.43 -2.44
N PRO A 719 -2.96 -27.58 -3.77
CA PRO A 719 -2.56 -28.79 -4.50
C PRO A 719 -1.06 -29.07 -4.50
N ASP A 720 -0.25 -28.03 -4.37
CA ASP A 720 1.21 -28.05 -4.48
C ASP A 720 1.93 -27.20 -3.42
N TYR A 721 1.20 -26.67 -2.42
CA TYR A 721 1.76 -25.83 -1.36
C TYR A 721 1.14 -26.11 0.02
N ASP A 722 1.96 -26.00 1.06
CA ASP A 722 1.52 -25.98 2.46
C ASP A 722 0.85 -24.63 2.80
N GLY A 723 -0.05 -24.64 3.78
CA GLY A 723 -0.61 -23.44 4.37
C GLY A 723 0.41 -22.66 5.20
N THR A 724 0.28 -21.34 5.21
CA THR A 724 1.13 -20.42 5.98
C THR A 724 0.58 -20.26 7.40
N SER A 725 1.47 -20.25 8.39
CA SER A 725 1.10 -20.14 9.82
C SER A 725 1.09 -18.69 10.29
N GLY A 726 0.10 -18.31 11.09
CA GLY A 726 0.03 -17.01 11.76
C GLY A 726 -0.07 -15.80 10.82
N VAL A 727 -0.85 -15.91 9.75
CA VAL A 727 -1.09 -14.81 8.81
C VAL A 727 -2.59 -14.48 8.70
N HIS A 728 -2.90 -13.20 8.50
CA HIS A 728 -4.25 -12.80 8.12
C HIS A 728 -4.53 -13.29 6.70
N SER A 729 -5.77 -13.71 6.46
CA SER A 729 -6.17 -14.32 5.20
C SER A 729 -7.55 -13.83 4.79
N HIS A 730 -7.79 -13.89 3.49
CA HIS A 730 -9.10 -13.66 2.88
C HIS A 730 -9.61 -12.24 3.12
N MET A 731 -10.68 -12.07 3.89
CA MET A 731 -11.38 -10.80 4.01
C MET A 731 -10.65 -9.76 4.89
N THR A 732 -9.43 -10.06 5.33
CA THR A 732 -8.56 -9.18 6.10
C THR A 732 -7.08 -9.45 5.83
N ASN A 733 -6.28 -8.39 5.94
CA ASN A 733 -4.82 -8.37 5.89
C ASN A 733 -4.29 -7.21 6.78
N SER A 734 -5.08 -6.80 7.78
CA SER A 734 -4.69 -5.72 8.69
C SER A 734 -3.45 -6.14 9.48
N ARG A 735 -2.59 -5.18 9.81
CA ARG A 735 -1.48 -5.46 10.74
C ARG A 735 -2.02 -5.67 12.15
N LEU A 736 -1.24 -6.39 12.94
CA LEU A 736 -1.41 -6.41 14.39
C LEU A 736 -0.82 -5.13 14.96
N THR A 737 -1.34 -4.70 16.10
CA THR A 737 -0.74 -3.59 16.83
C THR A 737 0.61 -4.03 17.37
N ASP A 738 1.63 -3.20 17.19
CA ASP A 738 2.94 -3.43 17.80
C ASP A 738 2.79 -3.58 19.33
N PRO A 739 3.42 -4.59 19.96
CA PRO A 739 3.30 -4.79 21.40
C PRO A 739 3.66 -3.56 22.24
N GLU A 740 4.69 -2.80 21.85
CA GLU A 740 5.11 -1.62 22.60
C GLU A 740 4.07 -0.50 22.48
N VAL A 741 3.52 -0.28 21.28
CA VAL A 741 2.43 0.68 21.07
C VAL A 741 1.17 0.27 21.83
N LEU A 742 0.84 -1.02 21.83
CA LEU A 742 -0.33 -1.57 22.54
C LEU A 742 -0.23 -1.32 24.05
N GLU A 743 0.90 -1.69 24.67
CA GLU A 743 1.13 -1.55 26.11
C GLU A 743 1.32 -0.10 26.53
N TRP A 744 1.80 0.75 25.62
CA TRP A 744 1.98 2.17 25.88
C TRP A 744 0.66 2.95 25.83
N ARG A 745 -0.19 2.67 24.83
CA ARG A 745 -1.46 3.41 24.64
C ARG A 745 -2.60 2.91 25.51
N PHE A 746 -2.50 1.69 26.02
CA PHE A 746 -3.62 1.06 26.72
C PHE A 746 -3.17 0.31 27.97
N PRO A 747 -4.03 0.23 29.01
CA PRO A 747 -3.70 -0.42 30.27
C PRO A 747 -3.82 -1.95 30.16
N VAL A 748 -3.01 -2.53 29.29
CA VAL A 748 -2.88 -3.98 29.09
C VAL A 748 -1.40 -4.36 28.94
N LEU A 749 -1.08 -5.63 29.19
CA LEU A 749 0.24 -6.22 28.98
C LEU A 749 0.09 -7.44 28.06
N LEU A 750 0.84 -7.48 26.95
CA LEU A 750 0.89 -8.64 26.07
C LEU A 750 1.88 -9.67 26.63
N GLU A 751 1.39 -10.61 27.43
CA GLU A 751 2.27 -11.62 28.06
C GLU A 751 2.96 -12.53 27.05
N SER A 752 2.26 -12.87 25.97
CA SER A 752 2.82 -13.70 24.91
C SER A 752 1.98 -13.63 23.64
N PHE A 753 2.66 -13.70 22.50
CA PHE A 753 2.04 -13.95 21.20
C PHE A 753 2.94 -14.86 20.36
N GLY A 754 2.41 -15.99 19.88
CA GLY A 754 3.23 -16.96 19.14
C GLY A 754 2.44 -18.02 18.37
N ILE A 755 3.13 -18.79 17.53
CA ILE A 755 2.52 -19.85 16.71
C ILE A 755 2.04 -21.02 17.57
N ARG A 756 0.80 -21.45 17.35
CA ARG A 756 0.15 -22.61 17.97
C ARG A 756 0.57 -23.89 17.25
N LYS A 757 1.82 -24.31 17.46
CA LYS A 757 2.45 -25.41 16.72
C LYS A 757 1.62 -26.70 16.72
N GLY A 758 1.46 -27.30 15.54
CA GLY A 758 0.70 -28.54 15.36
C GLY A 758 -0.81 -28.35 15.49
N SER A 759 -1.33 -27.18 15.14
CA SER A 759 -2.76 -26.91 14.99
C SER A 759 -3.23 -27.00 13.54
N GLY A 760 -2.35 -26.90 12.56
CA GLY A 760 -2.67 -27.10 11.14
C GLY A 760 -3.07 -28.55 10.82
N GLY A 761 -3.98 -28.69 9.86
CA GLY A 761 -4.49 -29.98 9.41
C GLY A 761 -3.45 -30.81 8.66
N ALA A 762 -3.47 -32.12 8.88
CA ALA A 762 -2.55 -33.04 8.20
C ALA A 762 -2.96 -33.28 6.74
N GLY A 763 -1.98 -33.57 5.89
CA GLY A 763 -2.21 -33.93 4.50
C GLY A 763 -0.88 -34.15 3.78
N LYS A 764 -0.94 -34.43 2.47
CA LYS A 764 0.25 -34.37 1.61
C LYS A 764 0.89 -32.98 1.71
N HIS A 765 0.04 -31.96 1.72
CA HIS A 765 0.39 -30.60 2.10
C HIS A 765 -0.34 -30.23 3.38
N LYS A 766 0.38 -29.65 4.34
CA LYS A 766 -0.12 -29.34 5.69
C LYS A 766 -0.82 -27.99 5.71
N GLY A 767 -1.90 -27.88 6.45
CA GLY A 767 -2.49 -26.57 6.76
C GLY A 767 -1.57 -25.76 7.67
N GLY A 768 -1.69 -24.44 7.63
CA GLY A 768 -0.94 -23.54 8.50
C GLY A 768 -1.35 -23.68 9.96
N ASP A 769 -0.42 -23.45 10.87
CA ASP A 769 -0.71 -23.38 12.31
C ASP A 769 -1.36 -22.03 12.66
N GLY A 770 -2.30 -22.06 13.61
CA GLY A 770 -2.86 -20.88 14.25
C GLY A 770 -1.88 -20.17 15.19
N THR A 771 -2.40 -19.29 16.03
CA THR A 771 -1.64 -18.50 17.01
C THR A 771 -2.23 -18.61 18.41
N VAL A 772 -1.42 -18.24 19.42
CA VAL A 772 -1.83 -18.09 20.82
C VAL A 772 -1.49 -16.67 21.24
N ARG A 773 -2.50 -15.92 21.71
CA ARG A 773 -2.36 -14.55 22.22
C ARG A 773 -2.86 -14.49 23.66
N ARG A 774 -2.07 -13.88 24.55
CA ARG A 774 -2.38 -13.72 25.98
C ARG A 774 -2.25 -12.25 26.37
N VAL A 775 -3.36 -11.63 26.75
CA VAL A 775 -3.42 -10.20 27.10
C VAL A 775 -3.89 -10.05 28.54
N ARG A 776 -3.03 -9.51 29.40
CA ARG A 776 -3.34 -9.21 30.80
C ARG A 776 -3.92 -7.81 30.90
N PHE A 777 -5.05 -7.68 31.58
CA PHE A 777 -5.69 -6.38 31.82
C PHE A 777 -5.12 -5.73 33.08
N LEU A 778 -4.87 -4.41 33.03
CA LEU A 778 -4.37 -3.62 34.16
C LEU A 778 -5.46 -2.73 34.77
N GLU A 779 -6.60 -2.62 34.09
CA GLU A 779 -7.80 -1.89 34.51
C GLU A 779 -9.06 -2.73 34.32
N GLU A 780 -10.16 -2.31 34.96
CA GLU A 780 -11.47 -2.90 34.72
C GLU A 780 -11.98 -2.52 33.33
N MET A 781 -12.32 -3.52 32.51
CA MET A 781 -12.78 -3.35 31.14
C MET A 781 -13.80 -4.40 30.75
N THR A 782 -14.63 -4.09 29.76
CA THR A 782 -15.44 -5.09 29.06
C THR A 782 -14.63 -5.62 27.89
N ALA A 783 -14.46 -6.93 27.80
CA ALA A 783 -13.81 -7.61 26.67
C ALA A 783 -14.81 -8.50 25.95
N SER A 784 -14.79 -8.47 24.62
CA SER A 784 -15.67 -9.23 23.74
C SER A 784 -14.87 -9.93 22.64
N ILE A 785 -15.34 -11.11 22.25
CA ILE A 785 -14.79 -11.88 21.14
C ILE A 785 -15.90 -12.23 20.16
N LEU A 786 -15.67 -11.95 18.88
CA LEU A 786 -16.47 -12.42 17.75
C LEU A 786 -15.59 -13.35 16.92
N SER A 787 -15.87 -14.64 16.98
CA SER A 787 -15.08 -15.67 16.30
C SER A 787 -15.87 -16.94 15.98
N ASN A 788 -15.43 -17.67 14.96
CA ASN A 788 -15.94 -18.98 14.53
C ASN A 788 -14.88 -20.10 14.70
N HIS A 789 -15.21 -21.32 14.27
CA HIS A 789 -14.36 -22.49 14.34
C HIS A 789 -13.91 -22.86 15.77
N ARG A 790 -14.80 -22.64 16.74
CA ARG A 790 -14.75 -23.16 18.10
C ARG A 790 -15.61 -24.42 18.23
N ARG A 791 -16.50 -24.70 17.27
CA ARG A 791 -17.32 -25.91 17.18
C ARG A 791 -17.14 -26.67 15.87
N VAL A 792 -17.27 -25.99 14.73
CA VAL A 792 -17.17 -26.60 13.39
C VAL A 792 -15.73 -26.42 12.88
N PRO A 793 -14.99 -27.50 12.58
CA PRO A 793 -13.62 -27.37 12.11
C PRO A 793 -13.56 -26.86 10.67
N VAL A 794 -12.42 -26.30 10.29
CA VAL A 794 -12.18 -25.82 8.93
C VAL A 794 -12.21 -26.97 7.92
N GLN A 795 -12.79 -26.75 6.74
CA GLN A 795 -12.86 -27.79 5.71
C GLN A 795 -11.48 -28.14 5.15
N ALA A 796 -11.20 -29.43 5.00
CA ALA A 796 -10.03 -29.95 4.30
C ALA A 796 -10.41 -30.52 2.91
N VAL A 797 -9.50 -30.46 1.94
CA VAL A 797 -9.77 -30.88 0.56
C VAL A 797 -8.85 -32.02 0.14
N GLY A 798 -9.27 -32.84 -0.84
CA GLY A 798 -8.44 -33.91 -1.40
C GLY A 798 -8.11 -35.07 -0.45
N GLY A 799 -8.83 -35.19 0.67
CA GLY A 799 -8.58 -36.21 1.69
C GLY A 799 -7.55 -35.81 2.75
N GLY A 800 -7.22 -34.52 2.86
CA GLY A 800 -6.54 -33.98 4.04
C GLY A 800 -7.45 -33.94 5.28
N GLU A 801 -6.85 -33.65 6.42
CA GLU A 801 -7.51 -33.52 7.72
C GLU A 801 -7.75 -32.04 8.05
N PRO A 802 -8.83 -31.72 8.78
CA PRO A 802 -9.09 -30.36 9.24
C PRO A 802 -8.03 -29.89 10.25
N GLY A 803 -7.83 -28.57 10.32
CA GLY A 803 -7.09 -27.96 11.42
C GLY A 803 -7.81 -28.08 12.77
N LYS A 804 -7.07 -27.90 13.85
CA LYS A 804 -7.63 -27.85 15.21
C LYS A 804 -8.55 -26.64 15.37
N LEU A 805 -9.64 -26.84 16.10
CA LEU A 805 -10.52 -25.76 16.55
C LEU A 805 -9.75 -24.71 17.36
N GLY A 806 -10.26 -23.48 17.29
CA GLY A 806 -9.87 -22.38 18.16
C GLY A 806 -10.47 -22.53 19.56
N ARG A 807 -9.97 -21.73 20.50
CA ARG A 807 -10.42 -21.71 21.90
C ARG A 807 -10.24 -20.31 22.48
N ASN A 808 -11.20 -19.87 23.29
CA ASN A 808 -11.16 -18.60 24.00
C ASN A 808 -11.32 -18.88 25.50
N ALA A 809 -10.53 -18.24 26.36
CA ALA A 809 -10.64 -18.43 27.81
C ALA A 809 -10.15 -17.21 28.59
N ILE A 810 -10.58 -17.10 29.85
CA ILE A 810 -10.08 -16.11 30.81
C ILE A 810 -9.38 -16.84 31.96
N GLU A 811 -8.14 -16.47 32.23
CA GLU A 811 -7.43 -16.86 33.44
C GLU A 811 -7.59 -15.76 34.50
N ARG A 812 -8.34 -16.08 35.55
CA ARG A 812 -8.63 -15.17 36.67
C ARG A 812 -7.44 -15.09 37.63
N THR A 813 -7.33 -14.00 38.36
CA THR A 813 -6.27 -13.81 39.39
C THR A 813 -6.24 -14.87 40.50
N ASN A 814 -7.35 -15.58 40.73
CA ASN A 814 -7.43 -16.70 41.67
C ASN A 814 -6.97 -18.05 41.08
N GLY A 815 -6.49 -18.07 39.82
CA GLY A 815 -6.04 -19.26 39.09
C GLY A 815 -7.15 -20.06 38.42
N THR A 816 -8.41 -19.62 38.48
CA THR A 816 -9.52 -20.26 37.75
C THR A 816 -9.44 -19.90 36.27
N VAL A 817 -9.69 -20.89 35.41
CA VAL A 817 -9.80 -20.71 33.96
C VAL A 817 -11.26 -20.85 33.56
N GLU A 818 -11.83 -19.79 32.99
CA GLU A 818 -13.20 -19.74 32.47
C GLU A 818 -13.17 -19.90 30.95
N GLU A 819 -13.80 -20.95 30.43
CA GLU A 819 -13.95 -21.15 28.98
C GLU A 819 -15.01 -20.19 28.42
N LEU A 820 -14.69 -19.54 27.30
CA LEU A 820 -15.61 -18.68 26.56
C LEU A 820 -16.04 -19.36 25.26
N LYS A 821 -17.22 -18.99 24.78
CA LYS A 821 -17.70 -19.42 23.45
C LYS A 821 -16.94 -18.70 22.33
N GLY A 822 -17.20 -19.10 21.08
CA GLY A 822 -16.68 -18.40 19.90
C GLY A 822 -17.15 -16.94 19.83
N THR A 823 -18.39 -16.69 20.23
CA THR A 823 -18.96 -15.35 20.38
C THR A 823 -19.38 -15.15 21.83
N ASP A 824 -18.68 -14.28 22.56
CA ASP A 824 -18.87 -14.11 24.00
C ASP A 824 -18.30 -12.77 24.50
N GLY A 825 -18.59 -12.42 25.74
CA GLY A 825 -18.01 -11.25 26.40
C GLY A 825 -17.97 -11.38 27.92
N ALA A 826 -17.04 -10.66 28.55
CA ALA A 826 -16.85 -10.69 29.99
C ALA A 826 -16.29 -9.38 30.52
N THR A 827 -16.56 -9.11 31.80
CA THR A 827 -15.80 -8.11 32.56
C THR A 827 -14.44 -8.70 32.93
N MET A 828 -13.39 -7.96 32.59
CA MET A 828 -12.01 -8.20 32.95
C MET A 828 -11.64 -7.32 34.12
N TYR A 829 -11.00 -7.89 35.13
CA TYR A 829 -10.47 -7.14 36.27
C TYR A 829 -8.94 -7.02 36.18
N PRO A 830 -8.31 -6.05 36.87
CA PRO A 830 -6.86 -5.94 36.93
C PRO A 830 -6.20 -7.27 37.33
N GLY A 831 -5.32 -7.77 36.47
CA GLY A 831 -4.60 -9.03 36.63
C GLY A 831 -5.27 -10.24 35.96
N ASP A 832 -6.49 -10.13 35.43
CA ASP A 832 -7.07 -11.19 34.60
C ASP A 832 -6.36 -11.24 33.23
N VAL A 833 -6.28 -12.44 32.64
CA VAL A 833 -5.65 -12.67 31.33
C VAL A 833 -6.66 -13.25 30.35
N PHE A 834 -6.88 -12.57 29.22
CA PHE A 834 -7.67 -13.10 28.11
C PHE A 834 -6.76 -13.92 27.18
N ILE A 835 -7.17 -15.16 26.89
CA ILE A 835 -6.40 -16.13 26.10
C ILE A 835 -7.18 -16.45 24.83
N ILE A 836 -6.54 -16.28 23.68
CA ILE A 836 -7.10 -16.61 22.37
C ILE A 836 -6.16 -17.61 21.68
N GLU A 837 -6.67 -18.79 21.41
CA GLU A 837 -6.05 -19.78 20.52
C GLU A 837 -6.81 -19.78 19.20
N THR A 838 -6.18 -19.30 18.12
CA THR A 838 -6.82 -19.27 16.80
C THR A 838 -6.78 -20.65 16.13
N PRO A 839 -7.73 -20.96 15.23
CA PRO A 839 -7.78 -22.25 14.55
C PRO A 839 -6.62 -22.40 13.54
N GLY A 840 -6.26 -23.65 13.27
CA GLY A 840 -5.34 -23.99 12.17
C GLY A 840 -6.09 -24.12 10.84
N GLY A 841 -5.37 -24.03 9.72
CA GLY A 841 -5.93 -24.24 8.38
C GLY A 841 -6.09 -25.73 8.04
N GLY A 842 -6.92 -26.04 7.04
CA GLY A 842 -7.12 -27.41 6.55
C GLY A 842 -5.94 -27.93 5.73
N GLY A 843 -5.62 -29.23 5.89
CA GLY A 843 -4.63 -29.91 5.06
C GLY A 843 -5.17 -30.33 3.69
N TYR A 844 -4.27 -30.56 2.74
CA TYR A 844 -4.62 -30.96 1.37
C TYR A 844 -4.01 -32.32 1.02
N GLY A 845 -4.84 -33.20 0.46
CA GLY A 845 -4.40 -34.52 0.01
C GLY A 845 -4.20 -35.52 1.15
N LYS A 846 -4.32 -36.81 0.87
CA LYS A 846 -4.05 -37.86 1.85
C LYS A 846 -2.55 -37.90 2.23
N ALA A 847 -2.26 -37.88 3.53
CA ALA A 847 -0.91 -37.92 4.10
C ALA A 847 -0.15 -39.24 3.83
#